data_AF-A0A3D2IFA7-F1
#
_entry.id   AF-A0A3D2IFA7-F1
#
_cell.length_a   1.000
_cell.length_b   1.000
_cell.length_c   1.000
_cell.angle_alpha   90.00
_cell.angle_beta   90.00
_cell.angle_gamma   90.00
#
_symmetry.space_group_name_H-M   'P 1'
#
loop_
_entity.id
_entity.type
_entity.pdbx_description
1 polymer ?
#
loop_
_entity_poly.entity_id
_entity_poly.type
_entity_poly.pdbx_seq_one_letter_code
_entity_poly.pdbx_strand_id
1 'polypeptide(L)'
;MIFKNYVYASAHLLFACSIILLYTGTSHAQVAPDSSSANVRSEPTGSPAVKTSNIKDAIEFQSNDSLVINLRNGRKAFLFGQAKVSHTAGELTAGKIEMDIEKNQVEAKAQSATDTLSYPVLKRESDEIKSTRILFNYQTQKGKFEEAQIQVPDGYLIGSKVKNVSADEVFIEDGIYSTCPPDYLYYYIKAKKMKVVDQEEVFFSNARLYILDIPYPIVFPFGYVPASLEKRRSGLLTPTYAFEAQSSRGIGLQNLGWFQYFNDYFTGQISSDIYTSGTFFTNTNFQYRKRDKFNGNLSLGYSRDQGLEKTDPGFTTSVQKSIGINHNQEFSPYSRINAGINLRTADYYTRNSFDIDDRATTNSTSKLAYNYTHPENDFNFSINSQLTQNFNNNTTSLSGPNSTFSLKTLSPFKSQVSNEPKWYESLSIRYNNSFNSRFNYAPIDADTAEITFIEALFDPAKYEKATGKEDHFRYGFKQTAGLSLGRLLSSPFLNLSASANFNEYWYPTSTRQFFSPDSTSDPNPVKTEQVRGFVSARDFNLGLSFSTTFYGVSNSKIGKFEGFRHTATPSIGYTYRPDFSDPMWGFYRDVQIDTSGNTRKYSIFSNEIFGGPGSGEQQAISFSIRNVFETKIVSRDTTGEVNEKKLKLIDNLSANISYNFAADSLHFSDISTSLSSNAINGINLSSRATFSLYQLNSDGREIDQFLLENGKIAQLQSFNISASTSFRGGKSGPEVYTPVYRRSYDPFDQARFSPVDPHFNDEPVVPLNSPWSVSLNFDYRWQFRFNESPTKSATLNANNISFRLTPKWRFTTRIGYDFIEKELTPSQFGLTRNLECWNLDFQINPFGENQYYFFRLTLNSAQVQSLFQKLPILKNLERSSTSTGRGYDRF
;
A
#
# COMPACT_ATOMS: atom_id res chain seq x y z
N MET A 1 -26.49 30.54 39.15
CA MET A 1 -27.00 31.60 38.26
C MET A 1 -25.90 32.25 37.40
N ILE A 2 -24.87 31.49 37.00
CA ILE A 2 -23.85 31.87 36.02
C ILE A 2 -23.67 30.65 35.12
N PHE A 3 -24.63 30.36 34.23
CA PHE A 3 -24.54 29.29 33.20
C PHE A 3 -25.68 29.44 32.17
N LYS A 4 -25.92 30.67 31.72
CA LYS A 4 -26.80 31.00 30.59
C LYS A 4 -26.07 32.05 29.78
N ASN A 5 -25.17 31.64 28.88
CA ASN A 5 -24.68 32.39 27.70
C ASN A 5 -23.48 31.69 27.02
N TYR A 6 -23.60 30.40 26.68
CA TYR A 6 -22.58 29.69 25.88
C TYR A 6 -23.15 28.67 24.89
N VAL A 7 -24.26 29.00 24.21
CA VAL A 7 -24.84 28.12 23.17
C VAL A 7 -24.85 28.76 21.76
N TYR A 8 -24.38 30.00 21.60
CA TYR A 8 -24.30 30.67 20.29
C TYR A 8 -22.88 30.97 19.77
N ALA A 9 -21.83 30.40 20.39
CA ALA A 9 -20.43 30.68 20.03
C ALA A 9 -19.69 29.50 19.36
N SER A 10 -20.40 28.44 18.92
CA SER A 10 -19.81 27.22 18.35
C SER A 10 -19.73 27.20 16.82
N ALA A 11 -20.20 28.23 16.11
CA ALA A 11 -20.16 28.29 14.64
C ALA A 11 -18.97 29.10 14.06
N HIS A 12 -18.20 29.83 14.88
CA HIS A 12 -17.11 30.69 14.40
C HIS A 12 -15.70 30.30 14.87
N LEU A 13 -15.57 29.19 15.61
CA LEU A 13 -14.26 28.74 16.11
C LEU A 13 -13.48 27.84 15.13
N LEU A 14 -14.10 27.38 14.05
CA LEU A 14 -13.47 26.52 13.03
C LEU A 14 -12.84 27.28 11.85
N PHE A 15 -13.03 28.60 11.76
CA PHE A 15 -12.52 29.41 10.64
C PHE A 15 -11.38 30.38 11.04
N ALA A 16 -11.13 30.59 12.34
CA ALA A 16 -10.17 31.58 12.84
C ALA A 16 -8.78 31.00 13.23
N CYS A 17 -8.60 29.67 13.21
CA CYS A 17 -7.30 29.05 13.54
C CYS A 17 -6.28 29.04 12.38
N SER A 18 -6.62 29.64 11.23
CA SER A 18 -5.86 29.53 9.98
C SER A 18 -4.86 30.67 9.72
N ILE A 19 -4.81 31.74 10.51
CA ILE A 19 -4.11 32.99 10.13
C ILE A 19 -3.10 33.53 11.15
N ILE A 20 -2.87 32.93 12.32
CA ILE A 20 -1.85 33.43 13.26
C ILE A 20 -1.00 32.28 13.76
N LEU A 21 0.17 32.06 13.12
CA LEU A 21 1.40 31.49 13.69
C LEU A 21 2.49 31.42 12.60
N LEU A 22 2.81 32.58 12.03
CA LEU A 22 4.09 32.85 11.39
C LEU A 22 4.84 33.77 12.36
N TYR A 23 5.87 33.29 13.05
CA TYR A 23 7.12 34.02 13.35
C TYR A 23 8.03 33.20 14.29
N THR A 24 9.29 33.01 13.86
CA THR A 24 10.50 32.57 14.59
C THR A 24 10.56 31.10 15.06
N GLY A 25 11.67 30.36 15.01
CA GLY A 25 13.07 30.70 14.73
C GLY A 25 13.89 29.47 14.29
N THR A 26 15.08 29.75 13.80
CA THR A 26 16.06 28.87 13.17
C THR A 26 17.00 28.19 14.18
N SER A 27 17.43 26.96 13.91
CA SER A 27 18.68 26.40 14.47
C SER A 27 19.34 25.45 13.47
N HIS A 28 20.61 25.73 13.18
CA HIS A 28 21.51 25.01 12.28
C HIS A 28 22.19 23.83 12.98
N ALA A 29 22.45 22.74 12.25
CA ALA A 29 23.50 21.78 12.56
C ALA A 29 24.06 21.18 11.26
N GLN A 30 25.31 21.53 10.96
CA GLN A 30 26.15 20.93 9.90
C GLN A 30 26.78 19.64 10.41
N VAL A 31 26.86 18.63 9.55
CA VAL A 31 27.67 17.42 9.75
C VAL A 31 28.57 17.24 8.54
N ALA A 32 29.88 17.23 8.77
CA ALA A 32 30.92 16.94 7.79
C ALA A 32 31.10 15.42 7.61
N PRO A 33 31.44 14.91 6.42
CA PRO A 33 31.84 13.52 6.24
C PRO A 33 33.37 13.38 6.32
N ASP A 34 33.79 12.47 7.19
CA ASP A 34 35.18 12.07 7.40
C ASP A 34 35.54 10.93 6.43
N SER A 35 36.73 11.02 5.83
CA SER A 35 37.26 10.10 4.83
C SER A 35 38.11 9.02 5.50
N SER A 36 37.74 7.75 5.36
CA SER A 36 38.61 6.61 5.74
C SER A 36 38.76 5.61 4.60
N SER A 37 40.00 5.49 4.14
CA SER A 37 40.55 4.58 3.15
C SER A 37 40.36 3.09 3.50
N ALA A 38 39.80 2.32 2.57
CA ALA A 38 39.71 0.87 2.66
C ALA A 38 40.91 0.19 1.99
N ASN A 39 41.62 -0.63 2.76
CA ASN A 39 42.61 -1.61 2.31
C ASN A 39 41.93 -2.73 1.50
N VAL A 40 42.41 -3.00 0.29
CA VAL A 40 42.02 -4.17 -0.51
C VAL A 40 43.18 -5.16 -0.58
N ARG A 41 42.90 -6.39 -0.16
CA ARG A 41 43.74 -7.58 -0.23
C ARG A 41 43.95 -8.02 -1.69
N SER A 42 45.19 -8.40 -1.97
CA SER A 42 45.71 -9.05 -3.18
C SER A 42 45.39 -10.55 -3.25
N GLU A 43 45.13 -11.07 -4.44
CA GLU A 43 45.37 -12.46 -4.92
C GLU A 43 45.09 -12.55 -6.45
N PRO A 44 45.58 -13.56 -7.19
CA PRO A 44 46.69 -13.40 -8.15
C PRO A 44 46.27 -13.59 -9.63
N THR A 45 47.00 -12.92 -10.54
CA THR A 45 46.90 -13.13 -11.99
C THR A 45 48.20 -13.70 -12.56
N GLY A 46 48.14 -14.93 -13.09
CA GLY A 46 49.15 -15.47 -13.99
C GLY A 46 48.83 -15.12 -15.45
N SER A 47 49.56 -14.15 -16.01
CA SER A 47 49.92 -14.01 -17.43
C SER A 47 50.82 -12.76 -17.59
N PRO A 48 51.71 -12.71 -18.60
CA PRO A 48 52.92 -11.89 -18.56
C PRO A 48 52.58 -10.40 -18.51
N ALA A 49 52.98 -9.74 -17.43
CA ALA A 49 52.80 -8.31 -17.26
C ALA A 49 53.63 -7.54 -18.29
N VAL A 50 52.96 -6.66 -19.02
CA VAL A 50 53.58 -5.48 -19.64
C VAL A 50 54.25 -4.70 -18.50
N LYS A 51 55.55 -4.41 -18.61
CA LYS A 51 56.22 -3.50 -17.69
C LYS A 51 55.63 -2.10 -17.88
N THR A 52 54.63 -1.73 -17.08
CA THR A 52 54.18 -0.34 -16.96
C THR A 52 55.28 0.47 -16.32
N SER A 53 55.73 1.50 -17.05
CA SER A 53 56.70 2.46 -16.56
C SER A 53 55.98 3.48 -15.69
N ASN A 54 56.40 3.68 -14.44
CA ASN A 54 55.83 4.64 -13.48
C ASN A 54 56.13 6.13 -13.82
N ILE A 55 56.37 6.48 -15.08
CA ILE A 55 56.61 7.86 -15.51
C ILE A 55 55.26 8.48 -15.88
N LYS A 56 54.80 9.42 -15.04
CA LYS A 56 53.59 10.22 -15.30
C LYS A 56 53.77 10.98 -16.63
N ASP A 57 52.74 10.94 -17.49
CA ASP A 57 52.69 11.56 -18.83
C ASP A 57 53.64 10.96 -19.89
N ALA A 58 54.18 9.76 -19.67
CA ALA A 58 54.85 9.00 -20.72
C ALA A 58 53.83 8.46 -21.73
N ILE A 59 54.21 8.45 -23.01
CA ILE A 59 53.43 7.82 -24.08
C ILE A 59 53.90 6.39 -24.22
N GLU A 60 53.04 5.44 -23.88
CA GLU A 60 53.26 4.02 -24.11
C GLU A 60 52.63 3.63 -25.44
N PHE A 61 53.32 2.89 -26.28
CA PHE A 61 52.79 2.48 -27.57
C PHE A 61 53.19 1.06 -27.93
N GLN A 62 52.28 0.36 -28.61
CA GLN A 62 52.42 -1.02 -29.04
C GLN A 62 51.90 -1.14 -30.48
N SER A 63 52.59 -1.94 -31.29
CA SER A 63 52.18 -2.32 -32.65
C SER A 63 52.37 -3.83 -32.80
N ASN A 64 51.42 -4.53 -33.42
CA ASN A 64 51.52 -5.97 -33.62
C ASN A 64 52.22 -6.34 -34.94
N ASP A 65 52.14 -5.48 -35.96
CA ASP A 65 52.75 -5.72 -37.27
C ASP A 65 54.08 -4.99 -37.43
N SER A 66 54.06 -3.65 -37.46
CA SER A 66 55.28 -2.86 -37.68
C SER A 66 55.26 -1.49 -37.00
N LEU A 67 56.46 -1.00 -36.66
CA LEU A 67 56.74 0.32 -36.11
C LEU A 67 57.79 1.02 -36.98
N VAL A 68 57.45 2.19 -37.53
CA VAL A 68 58.39 3.03 -38.31
C VAL A 68 58.55 4.37 -37.62
N ILE A 69 59.78 4.72 -37.22
CA ILE A 69 60.08 6.00 -36.58
C ILE A 69 60.92 6.85 -37.53
N ASN A 70 60.44 8.04 -37.88
CA ASN A 70 61.14 9.03 -38.67
C ASN A 70 61.56 10.22 -37.79
N LEU A 71 62.86 10.30 -37.50
CA LEU A 71 63.45 11.36 -36.67
C LEU A 71 63.99 12.56 -37.47
N ARG A 72 64.07 12.47 -38.81
CA ARG A 72 64.72 13.51 -39.64
C ARG A 72 63.81 14.72 -39.91
N ASN A 73 62.50 14.49 -40.05
CA ASN A 73 61.50 15.51 -40.34
C ASN A 73 60.28 15.36 -39.40
N GLY A 74 60.35 15.93 -38.20
CA GLY A 74 59.18 16.11 -37.32
C GLY A 74 58.88 15.01 -36.28
N ARG A 75 59.87 14.16 -35.93
CA ARG A 75 59.75 13.07 -34.93
C ARG A 75 58.40 12.33 -34.99
N LYS A 76 58.19 11.60 -36.09
CA LYS A 76 56.96 10.84 -36.33
C LYS A 76 57.14 9.36 -36.06
N ALA A 77 56.15 8.71 -35.45
CA ALA A 77 56.07 7.27 -35.32
C ALA A 77 54.81 6.74 -36.01
N PHE A 78 54.95 5.67 -36.79
CA PHE A 78 53.84 5.01 -37.48
C PHE A 78 53.72 3.58 -36.94
N LEU A 79 52.57 3.26 -36.37
CA LEU A 79 52.25 1.97 -35.77
C LEU A 79 51.20 1.27 -36.62
N PHE A 80 51.43 -0.01 -36.93
CA PHE A 80 50.54 -0.82 -37.77
C PHE A 80 50.17 -2.14 -37.10
N GLY A 81 49.01 -2.67 -37.49
CA GLY A 81 48.49 -3.97 -37.03
C GLY A 81 48.01 -3.90 -35.58
N GLN A 82 46.75 -3.51 -35.38
CA GLN A 82 46.14 -3.36 -34.03
C GLN A 82 47.03 -2.55 -33.08
N ALA A 83 47.46 -1.38 -33.56
CA ALA A 83 48.26 -0.45 -32.79
C ALA A 83 47.48 0.08 -31.58
N LYS A 84 48.18 0.24 -30.46
CA LYS A 84 47.66 0.80 -29.22
C LYS A 84 48.62 1.89 -28.72
N VAL A 85 48.08 3.04 -28.37
CA VAL A 85 48.81 4.15 -27.74
C VAL A 85 48.10 4.50 -26.43
N SER A 86 48.80 4.45 -25.31
CA SER A 86 48.30 4.76 -23.98
C SER A 86 49.02 5.98 -23.42
N HIS A 87 48.26 6.94 -22.88
CA HIS A 87 48.73 8.14 -22.21
C HIS A 87 47.78 8.46 -21.03
N THR A 88 48.18 9.33 -20.10
CA THR A 88 47.32 9.79 -18.98
C THR A 88 46.02 10.45 -19.46
N ALA A 89 46.00 10.98 -20.69
CA ALA A 89 44.83 11.59 -21.32
C ALA A 89 43.84 10.58 -21.97
N GLY A 90 44.25 9.32 -22.13
CA GLY A 90 43.43 8.27 -22.75
C GLY A 90 44.23 7.19 -23.48
N GLU A 91 43.52 6.14 -23.89
CA GLU A 91 44.01 5.00 -24.65
C GLU A 91 43.40 5.00 -26.05
N LEU A 92 44.21 4.95 -27.10
CA LEU A 92 43.81 4.93 -28.49
C LEU A 92 44.22 3.61 -29.14
N THR A 93 43.26 2.86 -29.67
CA THR A 93 43.50 1.64 -30.44
C THR A 93 43.01 1.80 -31.88
N ALA A 94 43.75 1.31 -32.86
CA ALA A 94 43.36 1.33 -34.27
C ALA A 94 44.19 0.37 -35.12
N GLY A 95 43.78 0.11 -36.37
CA GLY A 95 44.61 -0.61 -37.33
C GLY A 95 45.94 0.08 -37.62
N LYS A 96 45.90 1.40 -37.78
CA LYS A 96 47.06 2.27 -38.02
C LYS A 96 47.01 3.52 -37.14
N ILE A 97 48.12 3.84 -36.47
CA ILE A 97 48.27 5.09 -35.69
C ILE A 97 49.53 5.83 -36.16
N GLU A 98 49.39 7.07 -36.59
CA GLU A 98 50.49 8.02 -36.82
C GLU A 98 50.59 8.96 -35.62
N MET A 99 51.77 9.04 -35.02
CA MET A 99 52.06 9.91 -33.89
C MET A 99 53.08 10.96 -34.32
N ASP A 100 52.71 12.23 -34.18
CA ASP A 100 53.58 13.39 -34.36
C ASP A 100 53.96 13.90 -32.97
N ILE A 101 55.19 13.58 -32.54
CA ILE A 101 55.67 13.86 -31.18
C ILE A 101 55.94 15.37 -31.01
N GLU A 102 56.33 16.09 -32.06
CA GLU A 102 56.55 17.54 -31.97
C GLU A 102 55.24 18.31 -31.78
N LYS A 103 54.16 17.88 -32.43
CA LYS A 103 52.85 18.52 -32.33
C LYS A 103 51.98 17.98 -31.20
N ASN A 104 52.45 16.97 -30.48
CA ASN A 104 51.66 16.22 -29.51
C ASN A 104 50.34 15.67 -30.08
N GLN A 105 50.37 15.16 -31.32
CA GLN A 105 49.19 14.71 -32.07
C GLN A 105 49.27 13.23 -32.43
N VAL A 106 48.13 12.55 -32.36
CA VAL A 106 47.93 11.19 -32.86
C VAL A 106 46.81 11.19 -33.89
N GLU A 107 47.06 10.57 -35.05
CA GLU A 107 46.08 10.32 -36.09
C GLU A 107 45.89 8.81 -36.25
N ALA A 108 44.67 8.33 -36.02
CA ALA A 108 44.33 6.92 -36.11
C ALA A 108 43.30 6.66 -37.21
N LYS A 109 43.49 5.55 -37.93
CA LYS A 109 42.59 5.04 -38.99
C LYS A 109 42.57 3.51 -38.96
N ALA A 110 41.55 2.95 -39.59
CA ALA A 110 41.56 1.54 -39.97
C ALA A 110 42.75 1.21 -40.88
N GLN A 111 43.18 -0.05 -40.89
CA GLN A 111 44.27 -0.50 -41.76
C GLN A 111 43.90 -0.37 -43.25
N SER A 112 42.61 -0.53 -43.58
CA SER A 112 42.05 -0.29 -44.91
C SER A 112 40.63 0.28 -44.80
N ALA A 113 40.12 0.91 -45.86
CA ALA A 113 38.77 1.51 -45.86
C ALA A 113 37.64 0.48 -45.67
N THR A 114 37.89 -0.80 -45.96
CA THR A 114 36.94 -1.91 -45.81
C THR A 114 37.07 -2.66 -44.48
N ASP A 115 38.09 -2.35 -43.67
CA ASP A 115 38.35 -3.03 -42.40
C ASP A 115 37.63 -2.33 -41.25
N THR A 116 36.43 -2.81 -40.94
CA THR A 116 35.59 -2.29 -39.85
C THR A 116 36.01 -2.79 -38.46
N LEU A 117 36.85 -3.83 -38.38
CA LEU A 117 37.30 -4.43 -37.12
C LEU A 117 38.43 -3.62 -36.49
N SER A 118 39.21 -2.90 -37.30
CA SER A 118 40.32 -2.07 -36.84
C SER A 118 40.00 -0.57 -36.76
N TYR A 119 38.71 -0.22 -36.69
CA TYR A 119 38.28 1.16 -36.51
C TYR A 119 38.90 1.77 -35.25
N PRO A 120 39.38 3.03 -35.33
CA PRO A 120 39.87 3.76 -34.19
C PRO A 120 38.88 3.81 -33.03
N VAL A 121 39.35 3.46 -31.84
CA VAL A 121 38.62 3.59 -30.57
C VAL A 121 39.49 4.37 -29.59
N LEU A 122 38.99 5.52 -29.15
CA LEU A 122 39.59 6.31 -28.07
C LEU A 122 38.82 6.06 -26.78
N LYS A 123 39.49 5.49 -25.78
CA LYS A 123 38.96 5.25 -24.42
C LYS A 123 39.55 6.25 -23.44
N ARG A 124 38.70 6.91 -22.67
CA ARG A 124 39.03 7.82 -21.57
C ARG A 124 38.25 7.34 -20.32
N GLU A 125 38.50 7.94 -19.15
CA GLU A 125 37.94 7.48 -17.86
C GLU A 125 36.45 7.09 -17.91
N SER A 126 35.63 7.90 -18.59
CA SER A 126 34.18 7.68 -18.74
C SER A 126 33.70 7.50 -20.19
N ASP A 127 34.57 7.76 -21.18
CA ASP A 127 34.14 7.96 -22.57
C ASP A 127 34.76 6.92 -23.51
N GLU A 128 33.94 6.34 -24.37
CA GLU A 128 34.39 5.53 -25.51
C GLU A 128 33.92 6.17 -26.81
N ILE A 129 34.89 6.59 -27.63
CA ILE A 129 34.62 7.23 -28.93
C ILE A 129 35.11 6.30 -30.03
N LYS A 130 34.17 5.82 -30.84
CA LYS A 130 34.45 5.04 -32.04
C LYS A 130 34.28 5.91 -33.27
N SER A 131 35.23 5.88 -34.19
CA SER A 131 35.26 6.78 -35.35
C SER A 131 36.03 6.16 -36.50
N THR A 132 35.73 6.52 -37.75
CA THR A 132 36.50 6.03 -38.92
C THR A 132 37.91 6.64 -38.99
N ARG A 133 38.04 7.87 -38.50
CA ARG A 133 39.31 8.59 -38.32
C ARG A 133 39.30 9.37 -37.03
N ILE A 134 40.38 9.31 -36.27
CA ILE A 134 40.58 10.11 -35.05
C ILE A 134 41.84 10.94 -35.22
N LEU A 135 41.74 12.25 -35.07
CA LEU A 135 42.90 13.13 -34.93
C LEU A 135 42.80 13.78 -33.55
N PHE A 136 43.73 13.46 -32.65
CA PHE A 136 43.67 13.86 -31.26
C PHE A 136 44.99 14.44 -30.79
N ASN A 137 44.95 15.55 -30.06
CA ASN A 137 46.11 16.15 -29.42
C ASN A 137 46.08 15.82 -27.93
N TYR A 138 46.99 14.96 -27.46
CA TYR A 138 46.95 14.42 -26.09
C TYR A 138 47.36 15.44 -25.00
N GLN A 139 47.91 16.60 -25.37
CA GLN A 139 48.25 17.68 -24.44
C GLN A 139 47.10 18.67 -24.25
N THR A 140 46.52 19.15 -25.35
CA THR A 140 45.40 20.12 -25.33
C THR A 140 44.04 19.44 -25.24
N GLN A 141 44.00 18.11 -25.35
CA GLN A 141 42.82 17.27 -25.44
C GLN A 141 41.89 17.64 -26.62
N LYS A 142 42.40 18.38 -27.62
CA LYS A 142 41.65 18.77 -28.82
C LYS A 142 41.56 17.63 -29.81
N GLY A 143 40.38 17.36 -30.35
CA GLY A 143 40.07 16.21 -31.17
C GLY A 143 39.16 16.52 -32.37
N LYS A 144 39.43 15.87 -33.50
CA LYS A 144 38.54 15.78 -34.66
C LYS A 144 38.26 14.31 -34.96
N PHE A 145 37.00 14.00 -35.21
CA PHE A 145 36.53 12.65 -35.44
C PHE A 145 35.60 12.66 -36.67
N GLU A 146 35.75 11.67 -37.56
CA GLU A 146 34.94 11.48 -38.77
C GLU A 146 34.01 10.27 -38.57
N GLU A 147 32.71 10.45 -38.74
CA GLU A 147 31.68 9.43 -38.46
C GLU A 147 31.82 8.87 -37.03
N ALA A 148 31.70 9.76 -36.06
CA ALA A 148 31.92 9.42 -34.66
C ALA A 148 30.63 9.02 -33.97
N GLN A 149 30.72 7.96 -33.18
CA GLN A 149 29.72 7.53 -32.23
C GLN A 149 30.20 7.84 -30.82
N ILE A 150 29.38 8.56 -30.07
CA ILE A 150 29.65 9.01 -28.71
C ILE A 150 28.55 8.48 -27.80
N GLN A 151 28.93 7.77 -26.76
CA GLN A 151 28.00 7.41 -25.68
C GLN A 151 27.89 8.59 -24.71
N VAL A 152 26.66 8.99 -24.40
CA VAL A 152 26.34 9.99 -23.37
C VAL A 152 25.51 9.32 -22.25
N PRO A 153 25.46 9.87 -21.02
CA PRO A 153 24.84 9.20 -19.87
C PRO A 153 23.44 8.62 -20.12
N ASP A 154 22.63 9.25 -20.99
CA ASP A 154 21.25 8.84 -21.29
C ASP A 154 20.99 8.53 -22.78
N GLY A 155 22.02 8.25 -23.59
CA GLY A 155 21.82 7.88 -24.98
C GLY A 155 23.07 7.83 -25.86
N TYR A 156 22.86 7.89 -27.16
CA TYR A 156 23.90 7.85 -28.18
C TYR A 156 23.80 9.09 -29.09
N LEU A 157 24.96 9.67 -29.37
CA LEU A 157 25.15 10.72 -30.35
C LEU A 157 25.98 10.18 -31.51
N ILE A 158 25.47 10.35 -32.72
CA ILE A 158 26.15 9.96 -33.96
C ILE A 158 26.32 11.22 -34.80
N GLY A 159 27.51 11.47 -35.32
CA GLY A 159 27.80 12.68 -36.10
C GLY A 159 28.76 12.42 -37.26
N SER A 160 28.52 13.07 -38.40
CA SER A 160 29.39 12.93 -39.58
C SER A 160 30.76 13.58 -39.36
N LYS A 161 30.77 14.76 -38.71
CA LYS A 161 31.98 15.44 -38.26
C LYS A 161 31.82 15.89 -36.82
N VAL A 162 32.72 15.43 -35.98
CA VAL A 162 32.76 15.81 -34.58
C VAL A 162 34.07 16.53 -34.29
N LYS A 163 33.96 17.66 -33.60
CA LYS A 163 35.10 18.46 -33.17
C LYS A 163 34.95 18.75 -31.69
N ASN A 164 35.85 18.23 -30.85
CA ASN A 164 35.99 18.76 -29.50
C ASN A 164 36.89 20.02 -29.55
N VAL A 165 36.57 21.00 -28.72
CA VAL A 165 37.37 22.23 -28.58
C VAL A 165 38.05 22.29 -27.21
N SER A 166 37.48 21.58 -26.23
CA SER A 166 37.98 21.31 -24.89
C SER A 166 37.51 19.92 -24.45
N ALA A 167 37.81 19.54 -23.19
CA ALA A 167 37.26 18.33 -22.58
C ALA A 167 35.72 18.34 -22.54
N ASP A 168 35.13 19.52 -22.37
CA ASP A 168 33.71 19.68 -22.03
C ASP A 168 32.86 20.20 -23.20
N GLU A 169 33.47 20.75 -24.25
CA GLU A 169 32.75 21.30 -25.41
C GLU A 169 32.99 20.49 -26.69
N VAL A 170 31.91 19.92 -27.23
CA VAL A 170 31.91 19.13 -28.47
C VAL A 170 30.91 19.69 -29.47
N PHE A 171 31.33 19.93 -30.71
CA PHE A 171 30.48 20.33 -31.82
C PHE A 171 30.29 19.16 -32.78
N ILE A 172 29.07 18.97 -33.26
CA ILE A 172 28.67 17.86 -34.12
C ILE A 172 27.92 18.41 -35.33
N GLU A 173 28.38 18.06 -36.53
CA GLU A 173 27.69 18.31 -37.81
C GLU A 173 26.85 17.07 -38.19
N ASP A 174 25.63 17.31 -38.72
CA ASP A 174 24.64 16.28 -39.06
C ASP A 174 24.42 15.25 -37.95
N GLY A 175 24.19 15.77 -36.74
CA GLY A 175 24.04 14.97 -35.53
C GLY A 175 22.71 14.21 -35.48
N ILE A 176 22.77 13.00 -34.95
CA ILE A 176 21.64 12.16 -34.61
C ILE A 176 21.73 11.86 -33.11
N TYR A 177 20.66 12.16 -32.37
CA TYR A 177 20.53 11.83 -30.95
C TYR A 177 19.38 10.83 -30.75
N SER A 178 19.65 9.76 -30.00
CA SER A 178 18.63 8.79 -29.60
C SER A 178 19.00 8.12 -28.27
N THR A 179 18.01 7.67 -27.52
CA THR A 179 18.25 6.74 -26.39
C THR A 179 18.12 5.28 -26.82
N CYS A 180 17.84 5.03 -28.10
CA CYS A 180 17.91 3.69 -28.67
C CYS A 180 19.34 3.27 -28.93
N PRO A 181 19.66 1.97 -28.81
CA PRO A 181 20.94 1.44 -29.26
C PRO A 181 21.23 1.84 -30.72
N PRO A 182 22.50 2.16 -31.04
CA PRO A 182 22.90 2.73 -32.33
C PRO A 182 22.77 1.75 -33.50
N ASP A 183 22.71 0.45 -33.24
CA ASP A 183 22.54 -0.59 -34.26
C ASP A 183 21.18 -0.46 -34.98
N TYR A 184 20.14 -0.04 -34.26
CA TYR A 184 18.81 0.19 -34.82
C TYR A 184 18.04 1.28 -34.06
N LEU A 185 17.86 2.43 -34.72
CA LEU A 185 17.24 3.61 -34.12
C LEU A 185 15.72 3.65 -34.39
N TYR A 186 14.92 3.09 -33.48
CA TYR A 186 13.44 3.15 -33.57
C TYR A 186 12.88 4.58 -33.57
N TYR A 187 13.60 5.51 -32.94
CA TYR A 187 13.37 6.93 -33.08
C TYR A 187 14.69 7.67 -32.94
N TYR A 188 14.79 8.87 -33.50
CA TYR A 188 15.94 9.73 -33.32
C TYR A 188 15.61 11.18 -33.67
N ILE A 189 16.41 12.09 -33.12
CA ILE A 189 16.37 13.51 -33.45
C ILE A 189 17.56 13.79 -34.34
N LYS A 190 17.29 14.17 -35.59
CA LYS A 190 18.32 14.56 -36.55
C LYS A 190 18.40 16.08 -36.62
N ALA A 191 19.58 16.65 -36.44
CA ALA A 191 19.81 18.08 -36.52
C ALA A 191 21.06 18.40 -37.34
N LYS A 192 21.03 19.52 -38.07
CA LYS A 192 22.17 19.92 -38.92
C LYS A 192 23.41 20.26 -38.09
N LYS A 193 23.20 20.85 -36.89
CA LYS A 193 24.28 21.17 -35.94
C LYS A 193 23.83 20.86 -34.53
N MET A 194 24.68 20.17 -33.78
CA MET A 194 24.54 19.96 -32.34
C MET A 194 25.78 20.44 -31.58
N LYS A 195 25.60 20.85 -30.33
CA LYS A 195 26.69 21.18 -29.40
C LYS A 195 26.44 20.43 -28.09
N VAL A 196 27.44 19.73 -27.58
CA VAL A 196 27.46 19.14 -26.24
C VAL A 196 28.31 20.02 -25.34
N VAL A 197 27.81 20.33 -24.15
CA VAL A 197 28.49 21.12 -23.11
C VAL A 197 28.51 20.32 -21.81
N ASP A 198 29.65 20.30 -21.12
CA ASP A 198 29.88 19.63 -19.83
C ASP A 198 29.48 18.15 -19.83
N GLN A 199 29.53 17.49 -21.00
CA GLN A 199 29.10 16.11 -21.22
C GLN A 199 27.62 15.83 -20.86
N GLU A 200 26.85 16.87 -20.57
CA GLU A 200 25.50 16.77 -20.03
C GLU A 200 24.45 17.56 -20.86
N GLU A 201 24.80 18.63 -21.56
CA GLU A 201 23.77 19.42 -22.27
C GLU A 201 23.93 19.34 -23.79
N VAL A 202 22.93 18.78 -24.48
CA VAL A 202 22.92 18.66 -25.95
C VAL A 202 22.04 19.76 -26.56
N PHE A 203 22.65 20.78 -27.13
CA PHE A 203 21.97 21.81 -27.92
C PHE A 203 21.85 21.38 -29.37
N PHE A 204 20.73 21.69 -30.02
CA PHE A 204 20.52 21.41 -31.44
C PHE A 204 19.90 22.59 -32.18
N SER A 205 20.21 22.68 -33.48
CA SER A 205 19.61 23.66 -34.39
C SER A 205 19.05 22.98 -35.63
N ASN A 206 17.87 23.41 -36.06
CA ASN A 206 17.12 22.84 -37.17
C ASN A 206 16.97 21.31 -37.04
N ALA A 207 16.43 20.88 -35.89
CA ALA A 207 16.23 19.49 -35.58
C ALA A 207 14.86 18.99 -36.04
N ARG A 208 14.77 17.72 -36.41
CA ARG A 208 13.52 17.04 -36.74
C ARG A 208 13.52 15.66 -36.07
N LEU A 209 12.37 15.30 -35.51
CA LEU A 209 12.15 13.98 -34.96
C LEU A 209 11.81 12.99 -36.08
N TYR A 210 12.39 11.80 -36.01
CA TYR A 210 12.08 10.67 -36.85
C TYR A 210 11.62 9.51 -35.95
N ILE A 211 10.52 8.86 -36.32
CA ILE A 211 10.03 7.65 -35.67
C ILE A 211 9.94 6.59 -36.77
N LEU A 212 10.63 5.46 -36.61
CA LEU A 212 10.74 4.40 -37.64
C LEU A 212 11.16 4.99 -39.01
N ASP A 213 12.14 5.90 -39.01
CA ASP A 213 12.60 6.67 -40.18
C ASP A 213 11.56 7.58 -40.86
N ILE A 214 10.36 7.70 -40.29
CA ILE A 214 9.33 8.62 -40.77
C ILE A 214 9.55 10.01 -40.15
N PRO A 215 9.75 11.06 -40.96
CA PRO A 215 9.92 12.41 -40.45
C PRO A 215 8.60 12.91 -39.82
N TYR A 216 8.65 13.27 -38.54
CA TYR A 216 7.53 13.96 -37.90
C TYR A 216 7.39 15.39 -38.47
N PRO A 217 6.17 15.90 -38.69
CA PRO A 217 5.94 17.14 -39.44
C PRO A 217 6.53 18.39 -38.78
N ILE A 218 6.81 18.36 -37.48
CA ILE A 218 7.32 19.49 -36.73
C ILE A 218 8.85 19.58 -36.84
N VAL A 219 9.35 20.74 -37.30
CA VAL A 219 10.78 21.09 -37.31
C VAL A 219 11.06 22.06 -36.17
N PHE A 220 12.09 21.76 -35.37
CA PHE A 220 12.52 22.57 -34.25
C PHE A 220 13.69 23.46 -34.69
N PRO A 221 13.52 24.80 -34.80
CA PRO A 221 14.58 25.69 -35.25
C PRO A 221 15.77 25.71 -34.28
N PHE A 222 15.51 25.58 -32.98
CA PHE A 222 16.51 25.46 -31.92
C PHE A 222 15.91 24.74 -30.70
N GLY A 223 16.75 24.07 -29.92
CA GLY A 223 16.36 23.44 -28.65
C GLY A 223 17.54 22.81 -27.93
N TYR A 224 17.30 22.21 -26.77
CA TYR A 224 18.32 21.47 -26.02
C TYR A 224 17.72 20.27 -25.27
N VAL A 225 18.51 19.21 -25.12
CA VAL A 225 18.24 18.04 -24.29
C VAL A 225 19.16 18.11 -23.08
N PRO A 226 18.64 18.32 -21.86
CA PRO A 226 19.44 18.24 -20.63
C PRO A 226 19.71 16.78 -20.25
N ALA A 227 20.93 16.43 -19.84
CA ALA A 227 21.29 15.08 -19.37
C ALA A 227 20.85 14.82 -17.93
N SER A 228 20.73 15.84 -17.08
CA SER A 228 20.09 15.60 -15.79
C SER A 228 18.56 15.59 -15.95
N LEU A 229 17.96 14.46 -15.54
CA LEU A 229 16.52 14.37 -15.31
C LEU A 229 16.17 15.37 -14.20
N GLU A 230 15.75 16.58 -14.57
CA GLU A 230 15.13 17.48 -13.59
C GLU A 230 13.86 16.77 -13.09
N LYS A 231 13.89 16.30 -11.85
CA LYS A 231 12.78 15.60 -11.17
C LYS A 231 11.52 16.48 -10.98
N ARG A 232 11.51 17.70 -11.55
CA ARG A 232 10.63 18.84 -11.22
C ARG A 232 10.11 19.50 -12.50
N ARG A 233 9.37 18.77 -13.34
CA ARG A 233 8.85 19.28 -14.61
C ARG A 233 7.34 19.10 -14.75
N SER A 234 6.73 20.02 -15.48
CA SER A 234 5.34 19.97 -15.93
C SER A 234 5.27 19.46 -17.37
N GLY A 235 4.16 18.84 -17.76
CA GLY A 235 4.02 18.32 -19.12
C GLY A 235 2.75 17.54 -19.42
N LEU A 236 2.55 17.21 -20.68
CA LEU A 236 1.43 16.40 -21.17
C LEU A 236 1.51 14.96 -20.63
N LEU A 237 0.35 14.43 -20.26
CA LEU A 237 0.16 13.02 -19.91
C LEU A 237 0.16 12.15 -21.17
N THR A 238 0.61 10.90 -21.05
CA THR A 238 0.65 9.97 -22.18
C THR A 238 -0.75 9.43 -22.48
N PRO A 239 -1.31 9.68 -23.68
CA PRO A 239 -2.62 9.17 -24.04
C PRO A 239 -2.61 7.63 -24.16
N THR A 240 -3.76 7.02 -23.89
CA THR A 240 -3.96 5.57 -23.99
C THR A 240 -5.17 5.27 -24.87
N TYR A 241 -4.99 4.43 -25.88
CA TYR A 241 -6.11 4.01 -26.71
C TYR A 241 -6.93 2.97 -25.95
N ALA A 242 -8.23 3.20 -25.87
CA ALA A 242 -9.15 2.35 -25.15
C ALA A 242 -10.28 1.91 -26.08
N PHE A 243 -10.71 0.66 -25.94
CA PHE A 243 -12.01 0.21 -26.40
C PHE A 243 -12.78 -0.33 -25.20
N GLU A 244 -14.01 0.12 -25.05
CA GLU A 244 -14.87 -0.23 -23.93
C GLU A 244 -16.26 -0.59 -24.44
N ALA A 245 -16.65 -1.85 -24.27
CA ALA A 245 -17.98 -2.30 -24.66
C ALA A 245 -19.05 -1.87 -23.64
N GLN A 246 -18.64 -1.54 -22.41
CA GLN A 246 -19.53 -1.11 -21.34
C GLN A 246 -20.23 0.22 -21.71
N SER A 247 -21.53 0.30 -21.42
CA SER A 247 -22.38 1.47 -21.68
C SER A 247 -22.32 1.99 -23.12
N SER A 248 -22.00 1.10 -24.08
CA SER A 248 -21.77 1.46 -25.49
C SER A 248 -20.74 2.59 -25.67
N ARG A 249 -19.74 2.69 -24.78
CA ARG A 249 -18.72 3.76 -24.82
C ARG A 249 -17.91 3.72 -26.11
N GLY A 250 -17.58 2.52 -26.60
CA GLY A 250 -16.89 2.29 -27.86
C GLY A 250 -15.40 2.59 -27.79
N ILE A 251 -14.85 3.12 -28.87
CA ILE A 251 -13.44 3.53 -28.94
C ILE A 251 -13.28 4.87 -28.22
N GLY A 252 -12.21 5.02 -27.44
CA GLY A 252 -11.88 6.25 -26.73
C GLY A 252 -10.38 6.47 -26.59
N LEU A 253 -10.05 7.67 -26.14
CA LEU A 253 -8.70 8.10 -25.82
C LEU A 253 -8.69 8.53 -24.34
N GLN A 254 -7.97 7.76 -23.54
CA GLN A 254 -7.81 7.99 -22.10
C GLN A 254 -6.54 8.77 -21.80
N ASN A 255 -6.49 9.35 -20.60
CA ASN A 255 -5.33 10.03 -20.04
C ASN A 255 -4.86 11.25 -20.85
N LEU A 256 -5.79 11.98 -21.46
CA LEU A 256 -5.53 13.27 -22.09
C LEU A 256 -5.44 14.33 -21.01
N GLY A 257 -4.27 14.91 -20.80
CA GLY A 257 -4.14 15.84 -19.69
C GLY A 257 -2.78 16.47 -19.52
N TRP A 258 -2.64 17.15 -18.39
CA TRP A 258 -1.46 17.92 -18.03
C TRP A 258 -1.07 17.64 -16.58
N PHE A 259 0.21 17.32 -16.38
CA PHE A 259 0.87 17.30 -15.09
C PHE A 259 1.55 18.66 -14.86
N GLN A 260 1.30 19.27 -13.71
CA GLN A 260 1.86 20.54 -13.28
C GLN A 260 2.70 20.35 -12.01
N TYR A 261 3.98 20.64 -12.11
CA TYR A 261 4.84 20.91 -10.97
C TYR A 261 4.72 22.40 -10.60
N PHE A 262 4.18 22.72 -9.43
CA PHE A 262 4.08 24.11 -8.95
C PHE A 262 5.30 24.48 -8.11
N ASN A 263 5.66 23.63 -7.16
CA ASN A 263 6.85 23.76 -6.30
C ASN A 263 7.20 22.42 -5.64
N ASP A 264 8.25 22.41 -4.80
CA ASP A 264 8.77 21.21 -4.11
C ASP A 264 7.80 20.52 -3.16
N TYR A 265 6.72 21.19 -2.79
CA TYR A 265 5.74 20.71 -1.84
C TYR A 265 4.36 20.49 -2.46
N PHE A 266 4.14 20.86 -3.73
CA PHE A 266 2.83 20.84 -4.37
C PHE A 266 2.91 20.54 -5.87
N THR A 267 2.21 19.48 -6.30
CA THR A 267 2.03 19.10 -7.69
C THR A 267 0.55 18.87 -7.98
N GLY A 268 0.16 19.04 -9.24
CA GLY A 268 -1.19 18.80 -9.71
C GLY A 268 -1.19 18.02 -11.02
N GLN A 269 -2.26 17.28 -11.27
CA GLN A 269 -2.49 16.57 -12.50
C GLN A 269 -3.97 16.67 -12.84
N ILE A 270 -4.28 16.99 -14.08
CA ILE A 270 -5.64 16.86 -14.63
C ILE A 270 -5.58 15.93 -15.83
N SER A 271 -6.47 14.93 -15.87
CA SER A 271 -6.62 14.00 -16.98
C SER A 271 -8.08 13.91 -17.39
N SER A 272 -8.34 13.66 -18.66
CA SER A 272 -9.66 13.41 -19.20
C SER A 272 -9.63 12.25 -20.18
N ASP A 273 -10.70 11.47 -20.15
CA ASP A 273 -10.94 10.34 -21.02
C ASP A 273 -12.16 10.67 -21.87
N ILE A 274 -12.04 10.51 -23.19
CA ILE A 274 -13.09 10.87 -24.14
C ILE A 274 -13.36 9.68 -25.03
N TYR A 275 -14.64 9.38 -25.24
CA TYR A 275 -15.09 8.25 -26.03
C TYR A 275 -15.97 8.69 -27.20
N THR A 276 -16.02 7.86 -28.24
CA THR A 276 -16.81 8.08 -29.48
C THR A 276 -18.31 8.19 -29.22
N SER A 277 -18.82 7.56 -28.16
CA SER A 277 -20.19 7.73 -27.65
C SER A 277 -20.51 9.13 -27.09
N GLY A 278 -19.51 9.99 -26.93
CA GLY A 278 -19.65 11.28 -26.25
C GLY A 278 -19.62 11.19 -24.72
N THR A 279 -19.37 10.01 -24.17
CA THR A 279 -18.98 9.85 -22.76
C THR A 279 -17.65 10.53 -22.50
N PHE A 280 -17.55 11.26 -21.38
CA PHE A 280 -16.27 11.76 -20.89
C PHE A 280 -16.12 11.60 -19.38
N PHE A 281 -14.87 11.40 -18.97
CA PHE A 281 -14.46 11.36 -17.57
C PHE A 281 -13.31 12.33 -17.36
N THR A 282 -13.32 13.07 -16.26
CA THR A 282 -12.26 13.98 -15.87
C THR A 282 -11.84 13.64 -14.45
N ASN A 283 -10.53 13.50 -14.25
CA ASN A 283 -9.92 13.23 -12.97
C ASN A 283 -8.85 14.29 -12.68
N THR A 284 -8.92 14.91 -11.51
CA THR A 284 -7.94 15.88 -11.04
C THR A 284 -7.30 15.36 -9.76
N ASN A 285 -5.98 15.37 -9.69
CA ASN A 285 -5.19 14.88 -8.55
C ASN A 285 -4.19 15.96 -8.12
N PHE A 286 -4.22 16.34 -6.85
CA PHE A 286 -3.30 17.31 -6.26
C PHE A 286 -2.54 16.65 -5.12
N GLN A 287 -1.22 16.61 -5.22
CA GLN A 287 -0.37 16.03 -4.20
C GLN A 287 0.39 17.14 -3.49
N TYR A 288 0.40 17.09 -2.17
CA TYR A 288 1.15 18.02 -1.36
C TYR A 288 1.94 17.29 -0.29
N ARG A 289 3.19 17.71 -0.06
CA ARG A 289 4.05 17.09 0.94
C ARG A 289 5.10 18.05 1.45
N LYS A 290 5.15 18.25 2.76
CA LYS A 290 6.26 18.86 3.48
C LYS A 290 6.79 17.88 4.51
N ARG A 291 8.06 17.51 4.36
CA ARG A 291 8.74 16.54 5.23
C ARG A 291 8.54 16.94 6.71
N ASP A 292 8.22 15.94 7.53
CA ASP A 292 8.02 16.07 8.99
C ASP A 292 6.95 17.09 9.42
N LYS A 293 6.05 17.49 8.50
CA LYS A 293 4.91 18.38 8.81
C LYS A 293 3.60 17.81 8.29
N PHE A 294 3.48 17.62 6.98
CA PHE A 294 2.23 17.11 6.40
C PHE A 294 2.47 16.42 5.06
N ASN A 295 1.60 15.50 4.71
CA ASN A 295 1.50 14.92 3.39
C ASN A 295 0.03 14.63 3.06
N GLY A 296 -0.31 14.65 1.78
CA GLY A 296 -1.66 14.33 1.36
C GLY A 296 -1.87 14.39 -0.14
N ASN A 297 -3.06 13.95 -0.54
CA ASN A 297 -3.55 13.92 -1.89
C ASN A 297 -5.04 14.30 -1.91
N LEU A 298 -5.43 15.20 -2.81
CA LEU A 298 -6.82 15.52 -3.14
C LEU A 298 -7.11 15.00 -4.55
N SER A 299 -8.11 14.14 -4.69
CA SER A 299 -8.60 13.58 -5.95
C SER A 299 -10.05 13.99 -6.17
N LEU A 300 -10.35 14.50 -7.36
CA LEU A 300 -11.67 14.92 -7.78
C LEU A 300 -12.01 14.20 -9.09
N GLY A 301 -13.09 13.44 -9.09
CA GLY A 301 -13.57 12.73 -10.27
C GLY A 301 -14.94 13.25 -10.71
N TYR A 302 -15.10 13.42 -12.02
CA TYR A 302 -16.37 13.77 -12.63
C TYR A 302 -16.53 12.97 -13.92
N SER A 303 -17.60 12.19 -14.07
CA SER A 303 -17.94 11.56 -15.35
C SER A 303 -19.34 11.94 -15.79
N ARG A 304 -19.52 11.99 -17.12
CA ARG A 304 -20.82 12.03 -17.76
C ARG A 304 -20.85 10.93 -18.81
N ASP A 305 -21.68 9.94 -18.56
CA ASP A 305 -21.86 8.79 -19.44
C ASP A 305 -23.09 9.00 -20.34
N GLN A 306 -22.90 8.71 -21.63
CA GLN A 306 -23.93 8.64 -22.65
C GLN A 306 -23.50 7.66 -23.74
N GLY A 307 -24.43 6.85 -24.25
CA GLY A 307 -24.17 5.86 -25.30
C GLY A 307 -24.88 6.14 -26.64
N LEU A 308 -25.98 6.91 -26.59
CA LEU A 308 -26.83 7.26 -27.73
C LEU A 308 -26.70 8.76 -28.05
N GLU A 309 -27.18 9.18 -29.21
CA GLU A 309 -27.32 10.59 -29.53
C GLU A 309 -28.56 11.19 -28.87
N LYS A 310 -28.56 12.50 -28.62
CA LYS A 310 -29.70 13.20 -27.99
C LYS A 310 -31.01 13.07 -28.79
N THR A 311 -30.90 12.77 -30.07
CA THR A 311 -32.01 12.59 -31.01
C THR A 311 -32.60 11.17 -30.99
N ASP A 312 -31.92 10.21 -30.38
CA ASP A 312 -32.34 8.81 -30.38
C ASP A 312 -33.41 8.55 -29.29
N PRO A 313 -34.46 7.76 -29.59
CA PRO A 313 -35.39 7.28 -28.58
C PRO A 313 -34.64 6.50 -27.48
N GLY A 314 -34.80 6.91 -26.22
CA GLY A 314 -34.13 6.26 -25.08
C GLY A 314 -32.78 6.86 -24.69
N PHE A 315 -32.40 8.03 -25.22
CA PHE A 315 -31.25 8.79 -24.74
C PHE A 315 -31.34 9.06 -23.24
N THR A 316 -30.33 8.61 -22.49
CA THR A 316 -30.17 8.92 -21.07
C THR A 316 -28.74 9.37 -20.79
N THR A 317 -28.59 10.21 -19.78
CA THR A 317 -27.28 10.67 -19.30
C THR A 317 -27.14 10.36 -17.83
N SER A 318 -26.00 9.79 -17.46
CA SER A 318 -25.66 9.54 -16.07
C SER A 318 -24.46 10.41 -15.67
N VAL A 319 -24.55 11.11 -14.54
CA VAL A 319 -23.47 11.95 -14.03
C VAL A 319 -22.96 11.35 -12.73
N GLN A 320 -21.65 11.09 -12.66
CA GLN A 320 -21.01 10.55 -11.48
C GLN A 320 -19.96 11.52 -10.95
N LYS A 321 -19.82 11.57 -9.62
CA LYS A 321 -18.90 12.48 -8.94
C LYS A 321 -18.15 11.74 -7.83
N SER A 322 -16.89 12.08 -7.63
CA SER A 322 -16.11 11.60 -6.50
C SER A 322 -15.19 12.69 -5.93
N ILE A 323 -14.98 12.62 -4.62
CA ILE A 323 -14.04 13.44 -3.87
C ILE A 323 -13.29 12.48 -2.95
N GLY A 324 -11.99 12.32 -3.19
CA GLY A 324 -11.08 11.59 -2.33
C GLY A 324 -10.05 12.53 -1.71
N ILE A 325 -9.91 12.55 -0.38
CA ILE A 325 -8.88 13.31 0.32
C ILE A 325 -8.14 12.36 1.25
N ASN A 326 -6.84 12.21 1.04
CA ASN A 326 -5.94 11.57 2.00
C ASN A 326 -5.04 12.66 2.58
N HIS A 327 -5.01 12.83 3.90
CA HIS A 327 -4.20 13.83 4.57
C HIS A 327 -3.64 13.25 5.86
N ASN A 328 -2.34 13.44 6.07
CA ASN A 328 -1.67 13.13 7.33
C ASN A 328 -0.78 14.31 7.71
N GLN A 329 -1.04 14.89 8.87
CA GLN A 329 -0.28 16.01 9.40
C GLN A 329 0.14 15.73 10.84
N GLU A 330 1.43 15.93 11.08
CA GLU A 330 2.07 15.82 12.39
C GLU A 330 2.32 17.25 12.87
N PHE A 331 1.62 17.66 13.92
CA PHE A 331 1.85 18.97 14.54
C PHE A 331 3.03 18.90 15.53
N SER A 332 3.23 17.73 16.14
CA SER A 332 4.38 17.38 16.98
C SER A 332 4.52 15.85 17.07
N PRO A 333 5.62 15.29 17.62
CA PRO A 333 5.75 13.84 17.86
C PRO A 333 4.63 13.23 18.72
N TYR A 334 3.86 14.10 19.38
CA TYR A 334 2.80 13.78 20.31
C TYR A 334 1.41 14.02 19.73
N SER A 335 1.29 14.67 18.58
CA SER A 335 0.01 15.10 18.03
C SER A 335 -0.07 14.95 16.51
N ARG A 336 -1.08 14.23 16.04
CA ARG A 336 -1.29 13.97 14.61
C ARG A 336 -2.76 13.99 14.23
N ILE A 337 -3.03 14.47 13.02
CA ILE A 337 -4.33 14.35 12.36
C ILE A 337 -4.18 13.48 11.11
N ASN A 338 -5.14 12.57 10.93
CA ASN A 338 -5.29 11.75 9.74
C ASN A 338 -6.70 11.95 9.19
N ALA A 339 -6.82 12.24 7.90
CA ALA A 339 -8.08 12.26 7.19
C ALA A 339 -8.00 11.33 5.97
N GLY A 340 -9.02 10.51 5.78
CA GLY A 340 -9.26 9.69 4.61
C GLY A 340 -10.70 9.87 4.22
N ILE A 341 -11.01 10.93 3.47
CA ILE A 341 -12.36 11.25 3.00
C ILE A 341 -12.55 10.59 1.65
N ASN A 342 -13.63 9.83 1.50
CA ASN A 342 -14.08 9.26 0.24
C ASN A 342 -15.59 9.49 0.14
N LEU A 343 -15.98 10.45 -0.68
CA LEU A 343 -17.37 10.77 -0.99
C LEU A 343 -17.56 10.52 -2.47
N ARG A 344 -18.60 9.76 -2.83
CA ARG A 344 -18.88 9.43 -4.23
C ARG A 344 -20.36 9.18 -4.44
N THR A 345 -20.79 9.30 -5.69
CA THR A 345 -22.08 8.76 -6.15
C THR A 345 -22.04 7.23 -6.14
N ALA A 346 -23.21 6.60 -5.99
CA ALA A 346 -23.34 5.14 -5.85
C ALA A 346 -22.66 4.37 -7.00
N ASP A 347 -22.95 4.79 -8.23
CA ASP A 347 -22.47 4.13 -9.45
C ASP A 347 -21.06 4.57 -9.89
N TYR A 348 -20.37 5.41 -9.11
CA TYR A 348 -19.10 5.97 -9.55
C TYR A 348 -18.07 4.87 -9.88
N TYR A 349 -17.89 3.86 -9.02
CA TYR A 349 -16.93 2.79 -9.28
C TYR A 349 -17.42 1.80 -10.35
N THR A 350 -18.71 1.46 -10.36
CA THR A 350 -19.27 0.55 -11.38
C THR A 350 -19.19 1.13 -12.79
N ARG A 351 -19.11 2.46 -12.93
CA ARG A 351 -18.97 3.15 -14.22
C ARG A 351 -17.54 3.58 -14.54
N ASN A 352 -16.73 3.95 -13.55
CA ASN A 352 -15.42 4.59 -13.79
C ASN A 352 -14.22 3.78 -13.26
N SER A 353 -14.41 2.64 -12.61
CA SER A 353 -13.31 1.75 -12.20
C SER A 353 -13.24 0.49 -13.05
N PHE A 354 -12.02 0.08 -13.36
CA PHE A 354 -11.69 -1.19 -14.03
C PHE A 354 -11.23 -2.27 -13.04
N ASP A 355 -11.04 -1.90 -11.77
CA ASP A 355 -10.74 -2.83 -10.69
C ASP A 355 -12.03 -3.52 -10.23
N ILE A 356 -12.00 -4.85 -10.14
CA ILE A 356 -13.18 -5.64 -9.76
C ILE A 356 -13.61 -5.41 -8.31
N ASP A 357 -12.66 -5.22 -7.40
CA ASP A 357 -12.95 -5.05 -5.98
C ASP A 357 -13.58 -3.66 -5.75
N ASP A 358 -13.11 -2.63 -6.45
CA ASP A 358 -13.74 -1.30 -6.45
C ASP A 358 -15.19 -1.36 -6.94
N ARG A 359 -15.45 -2.08 -8.04
CA ARG A 359 -16.79 -2.19 -8.64
C ARG A 359 -17.76 -2.94 -7.75
N ALA A 360 -17.30 -3.96 -7.02
CA ALA A 360 -18.12 -4.69 -6.05
C ALA A 360 -18.39 -3.88 -4.77
N THR A 361 -17.70 -2.75 -4.57
CA THR A 361 -17.82 -1.95 -3.36
C THR A 361 -19.13 -1.15 -3.35
N THR A 362 -20.06 -1.54 -2.49
CA THR A 362 -21.37 -0.86 -2.29
C THR A 362 -21.36 0.16 -1.15
N ASN A 363 -20.22 0.40 -0.51
CA ASN A 363 -20.09 1.37 0.56
C ASN A 363 -19.05 2.45 0.24
N SER A 364 -19.16 3.59 0.93
CA SER A 364 -18.13 4.61 0.97
C SER A 364 -17.87 4.97 2.42
N THR A 365 -16.60 5.00 2.81
CA THR A 365 -16.21 5.33 4.19
C THR A 365 -15.25 6.50 4.19
N SER A 366 -15.63 7.57 4.89
CA SER A 366 -14.78 8.73 5.17
C SER A 366 -14.42 8.75 6.65
N LYS A 367 -13.14 8.95 6.98
CA LYS A 367 -12.64 8.98 8.35
C LYS A 367 -11.81 10.22 8.61
N LEU A 368 -11.95 10.78 9.80
CA LEU A 368 -11.10 11.82 10.36
C LEU A 368 -10.68 11.37 11.75
N ALA A 369 -9.41 11.45 12.09
CA ALA A 369 -8.88 11.04 13.39
C ALA A 369 -7.75 11.98 13.83
N TYR A 370 -7.91 12.57 15.01
CA TYR A 370 -6.87 13.31 15.70
C TYR A 370 -6.45 12.54 16.95
N ASN A 371 -5.15 12.38 17.13
CA ASN A 371 -4.58 11.69 18.28
C ASN A 371 -3.55 12.60 18.96
N TYR A 372 -3.61 12.65 20.28
CA TYR A 372 -2.69 13.34 21.16
C TYR A 372 -2.23 12.39 22.27
N THR A 373 -0.93 12.28 22.47
CA THR A 373 -0.31 11.52 23.56
C THR A 373 0.49 12.49 24.41
N HIS A 374 0.25 12.54 25.72
CA HIS A 374 1.06 13.38 26.61
C HIS A 374 2.55 13.03 26.48
N PRO A 375 3.50 13.99 26.49
CA PRO A 375 4.92 13.70 26.30
C PRO A 375 5.52 12.65 27.24
N GLU A 376 5.03 12.60 28.48
CA GLU A 376 5.43 11.60 29.50
C GLU A 376 4.56 10.33 29.49
N ASN A 377 3.67 10.22 28.50
CA ASN A 377 2.70 9.13 28.32
C ASN A 377 1.75 8.96 29.52
N ASP A 378 1.39 10.07 30.18
CA ASP A 378 0.47 10.09 31.33
C ASP A 378 -0.99 9.94 30.92
N PHE A 379 -1.34 10.44 29.74
CA PHE A 379 -2.66 10.26 29.17
C PHE A 379 -2.62 10.32 27.65
N ASN A 380 -3.60 9.67 27.05
CA ASN A 380 -3.79 9.62 25.61
C ASN A 380 -5.21 10.12 25.32
N PHE A 381 -5.32 11.06 24.40
CA PHE A 381 -6.59 11.57 23.91
C PHE A 381 -6.68 11.29 22.41
N SER A 382 -7.82 10.76 21.98
CA SER A 382 -8.12 10.59 20.56
C SER A 382 -9.52 11.05 20.29
N ILE A 383 -9.74 11.67 19.14
CA ILE A 383 -11.06 12.01 18.63
C ILE A 383 -11.15 11.56 17.18
N ASN A 384 -12.20 10.84 16.85
CA ASN A 384 -12.42 10.30 15.52
C ASN A 384 -13.86 10.55 15.06
N SER A 385 -14.04 10.63 13.76
CA SER A 385 -15.34 10.71 13.11
C SER A 385 -15.30 9.85 11.86
N GLN A 386 -16.33 9.03 11.69
CA GLN A 386 -16.47 8.13 10.55
C GLN A 386 -17.84 8.30 9.93
N LEU A 387 -17.88 8.67 8.66
CA LEU A 387 -19.07 8.67 7.83
C LEU A 387 -19.05 7.42 6.95
N THR A 388 -20.07 6.59 7.04
CA THR A 388 -20.27 5.42 6.18
C THR A 388 -21.57 5.58 5.41
N GLN A 389 -21.47 5.60 4.09
CA GLN A 389 -22.60 5.57 3.16
C GLN A 389 -22.72 4.14 2.62
N ASN A 390 -23.91 3.57 2.67
CA ASN A 390 -24.23 2.28 2.07
C ASN A 390 -25.20 2.52 0.91
N PHE A 391 -24.71 2.30 -0.31
CA PHE A 391 -25.45 2.54 -1.54
C PHE A 391 -26.43 1.41 -1.86
N ASN A 392 -26.30 0.23 -1.24
CA ASN A 392 -27.22 -0.88 -1.45
C ASN A 392 -28.60 -0.65 -0.81
N ASN A 393 -28.63 0.07 0.33
CA ASN A 393 -29.87 0.37 1.06
C ASN A 393 -30.09 1.88 1.27
N ASN A 394 -29.32 2.72 0.58
CA ASN A 394 -29.40 4.18 0.64
C ASN A 394 -29.31 4.77 2.06
N THR A 395 -28.59 4.11 2.96
CA THR A 395 -28.40 4.58 4.34
C THR A 395 -27.07 5.30 4.52
N THR A 396 -27.05 6.28 5.41
CA THR A 396 -25.82 6.98 5.80
C THR A 396 -25.73 7.03 7.32
N SER A 397 -24.59 6.62 7.87
CA SER A 397 -24.30 6.69 9.31
C SER A 397 -23.06 7.53 9.54
N LEU A 398 -23.18 8.55 10.39
CA LEU A 398 -22.05 9.32 10.90
C LEU A 398 -21.83 8.91 12.36
N SER A 399 -20.77 8.16 12.61
CA SER A 399 -20.27 7.83 13.93
C SER A 399 -19.20 8.84 14.32
N GLY A 400 -19.59 9.90 15.00
CA GLY A 400 -18.67 10.93 15.47
C GLY A 400 -19.36 12.22 15.92
N PRO A 401 -18.65 13.10 16.62
CA PRO A 401 -17.29 12.88 17.13
C PRO A 401 -17.28 11.83 18.25
N ASN A 402 -16.41 10.84 18.12
CA ASN A 402 -16.14 9.86 19.17
C ASN A 402 -14.80 10.23 19.78
N SER A 403 -14.73 10.43 21.09
CA SER A 403 -13.48 10.75 21.76
C SER A 403 -13.16 9.74 22.84
N THR A 404 -11.91 9.28 22.87
CA THR A 404 -11.39 8.42 23.92
C THR A 404 -10.30 9.13 24.68
N PHE A 405 -10.42 9.17 26.00
CA PHE A 405 -9.39 9.66 26.91
C PHE A 405 -8.98 8.54 27.87
N SER A 406 -7.71 8.16 27.82
CA SER A 406 -7.15 7.06 28.61
C SER A 406 -6.02 7.59 29.47
N LEU A 407 -6.07 7.36 30.77
CA LEU A 407 -4.94 7.63 31.67
C LEU A 407 -3.94 6.47 31.63
N LYS A 408 -2.68 6.79 31.90
CA LYS A 408 -1.63 5.81 32.20
C LYS A 408 -2.09 4.88 33.30
N THR A 409 -1.72 3.60 33.18
CA THR A 409 -2.06 2.63 34.22
C THR A 409 -1.35 3.01 35.51
N LEU A 410 -2.13 3.21 36.57
CA LEU A 410 -1.63 3.53 37.90
C LEU A 410 -1.37 2.21 38.63
N SER A 411 -0.14 2.01 39.12
CA SER A 411 0.23 0.87 39.97
C SER A 411 0.64 1.40 41.34
N PRO A 412 -0.33 1.79 42.19
CA PRO A 412 -0.08 2.61 43.39
C PRO A 412 0.85 1.94 44.42
N PHE A 413 0.93 0.61 44.42
CA PHE A 413 1.73 -0.14 45.38
C PHE A 413 2.97 -0.80 44.77
N LYS A 414 3.30 -0.51 43.50
CA LYS A 414 4.45 -1.13 42.85
C LYS A 414 5.76 -0.58 43.44
N SER A 415 6.53 -1.45 44.09
CA SER A 415 7.87 -1.10 44.58
C SER A 415 8.91 -1.14 43.45
N GLN A 416 9.94 -0.30 43.53
CA GLN A 416 11.07 -0.31 42.59
C GLN A 416 12.14 -1.37 42.93
N VAL A 417 12.09 -1.97 44.13
CA VAL A 417 13.22 -2.74 44.71
C VAL A 417 12.85 -4.20 45.02
N SER A 418 11.63 -4.66 44.73
CA SER A 418 11.17 -5.98 45.16
C SER A 418 11.53 -7.12 44.18
N ASN A 419 12.34 -8.07 44.63
CA ASN A 419 12.62 -9.33 43.90
C ASN A 419 11.45 -10.33 43.98
N GLU A 420 10.56 -10.19 44.98
CA GLU A 420 9.36 -11.00 45.15
C GLU A 420 8.15 -10.09 45.45
N PRO A 421 7.50 -9.53 44.42
CA PRO A 421 6.41 -8.58 44.61
C PRO A 421 5.22 -9.26 45.29
N LYS A 422 4.70 -8.65 46.37
CA LYS A 422 3.50 -9.12 47.06
C LYS A 422 2.26 -8.97 46.17
N TRP A 423 1.20 -9.71 46.47
CA TRP A 423 -0.02 -9.73 45.65
C TRP A 423 -0.62 -8.32 45.42
N TYR A 424 -0.56 -7.44 46.42
CA TYR A 424 -1.07 -6.06 46.31
C TYR A 424 -0.18 -5.15 45.45
N GLU A 425 1.11 -5.46 45.30
CA GLU A 425 2.02 -4.73 44.41
C GLU A 425 1.68 -4.97 42.93
N SER A 426 0.89 -6.02 42.64
CA SER A 426 0.35 -6.30 41.30
C SER A 426 -0.92 -5.52 40.97
N LEU A 427 -1.45 -4.72 41.92
CA LEU A 427 -2.64 -3.89 41.69
C LEU A 427 -2.35 -2.86 40.60
N SER A 428 -3.19 -2.88 39.57
CA SER A 428 -3.17 -1.91 38.49
C SER A 428 -4.56 -1.32 38.29
N ILE A 429 -4.62 0.00 38.17
CA ILE A 429 -5.85 0.77 37.95
C ILE A 429 -5.77 1.38 36.56
N ARG A 430 -6.77 1.10 35.73
CA ARG A 430 -6.94 1.71 34.40
C ARG A 430 -8.18 2.56 34.41
N TYR A 431 -8.07 3.78 33.90
CA TYR A 431 -9.21 4.68 33.76
C TYR A 431 -9.33 5.14 32.31
N ASN A 432 -10.49 4.89 31.72
CA ASN A 432 -10.80 5.20 30.33
C ASN A 432 -12.13 5.92 30.26
N ASN A 433 -12.22 6.91 29.38
CA ASN A 433 -13.44 7.64 29.08
C ASN A 433 -13.68 7.57 27.59
N SER A 434 -14.92 7.35 27.20
CA SER A 434 -15.36 7.36 25.82
C SER A 434 -16.62 8.21 25.69
N PHE A 435 -16.56 9.25 24.89
CA PHE A 435 -17.74 9.92 24.36
C PHE A 435 -18.02 9.34 22.99
N ASN A 436 -19.27 8.91 22.75
CA ASN A 436 -19.69 8.48 21.43
C ASN A 436 -20.87 9.32 20.96
N SER A 437 -20.92 9.59 19.66
CA SER A 437 -22.05 10.22 18.99
C SER A 437 -22.37 9.48 17.69
N ARG A 438 -23.65 9.36 17.36
CA ARG A 438 -24.13 8.73 16.15
C ARG A 438 -25.33 9.46 15.58
N PHE A 439 -25.23 9.75 14.28
CA PHE A 439 -26.32 10.17 13.42
C PHE A 439 -26.59 9.07 12.39
N ASN A 440 -27.86 8.71 12.18
CA ASN A 440 -28.23 7.72 11.16
C ASN A 440 -29.34 8.30 10.29
N TYR A 441 -29.06 8.39 8.99
CA TYR A 441 -29.99 8.79 7.96
C TYR A 441 -30.43 7.56 7.17
N ALA A 442 -31.72 7.26 7.25
CA ALA A 442 -32.37 6.22 6.47
C ALA A 442 -33.72 6.81 6.01
N PRO A 443 -33.80 7.34 4.77
CA PRO A 443 -35.02 7.96 4.27
C PRO A 443 -36.13 6.93 4.11
N ILE A 444 -37.38 7.34 4.34
CA ILE A 444 -38.57 6.47 4.18
C ILE A 444 -38.71 6.02 2.72
N ASP A 445 -38.63 6.98 1.79
CA ASP A 445 -38.73 6.76 0.34
C ASP A 445 -37.36 6.94 -0.32
N ALA A 446 -36.48 5.95 -0.14
CA ALA A 446 -35.09 6.06 -0.55
C ALA A 446 -34.86 6.44 -2.03
N ASP A 447 -35.71 5.95 -2.93
CA ASP A 447 -35.57 6.16 -4.38
C ASP A 447 -36.06 7.56 -4.83
N THR A 448 -36.86 8.24 -4.00
CA THR A 448 -37.45 9.56 -4.31
C THR A 448 -37.13 10.61 -3.26
N ALA A 449 -36.19 10.33 -2.36
CA ALA A 449 -35.84 11.21 -1.25
C ALA A 449 -35.36 12.58 -1.75
N GLU A 450 -36.17 13.62 -1.53
CA GLU A 450 -35.82 15.00 -1.89
C GLU A 450 -34.79 15.60 -0.92
N ILE A 451 -34.84 15.18 0.34
CA ILE A 451 -33.94 15.65 1.40
C ILE A 451 -32.66 14.83 1.34
N THR A 452 -31.52 15.50 1.32
CA THR A 452 -30.22 14.82 1.36
C THR A 452 -29.78 14.54 2.80
N PHE A 453 -28.92 13.53 2.99
CA PHE A 453 -28.36 13.26 4.32
C PHE A 453 -27.59 14.47 4.90
N ILE A 454 -27.01 15.33 4.05
CA ILE A 454 -26.28 16.53 4.47
C ILE A 454 -27.25 17.57 5.04
N GLU A 455 -28.39 17.79 4.38
CA GLU A 455 -29.42 18.69 4.90
C GLU A 455 -30.01 18.16 6.20
N ALA A 456 -30.33 16.86 6.23
CA ALA A 456 -30.84 16.20 7.43
C ALA A 456 -29.83 16.21 8.58
N LEU A 457 -28.52 16.27 8.32
CA LEU A 457 -27.48 16.33 9.36
C LEU A 457 -27.47 17.65 10.14
N PHE A 458 -27.84 18.76 9.49
CA PHE A 458 -27.80 20.09 10.09
C PHE A 458 -29.17 20.64 10.50
N ASP A 459 -30.25 20.01 10.04
CA ASP A 459 -31.63 20.44 10.29
C ASP A 459 -32.47 19.29 10.87
N PRO A 460 -32.80 19.33 12.18
CA PRO A 460 -33.62 18.31 12.83
C PRO A 460 -35.01 18.16 12.22
N ALA A 461 -35.63 19.23 11.72
CA ALA A 461 -36.97 19.16 11.14
C ALA A 461 -36.95 18.45 9.78
N LYS A 462 -35.90 18.69 8.97
CA LYS A 462 -35.67 17.94 7.73
C LYS A 462 -35.34 16.47 8.02
N TYR A 463 -34.58 16.19 9.08
CA TYR A 463 -34.30 14.83 9.53
C TYR A 463 -35.58 14.05 9.85
N GLU A 464 -36.47 14.66 10.65
CA GLU A 464 -37.75 14.06 11.03
C GLU A 464 -38.63 13.83 9.82
N LYS A 465 -38.77 14.83 8.94
CA LYS A 465 -39.53 14.70 7.69
C LYS A 465 -38.98 13.59 6.78
N ALA A 466 -37.66 13.44 6.68
CA ALA A 466 -37.04 12.46 5.80
C ALA A 466 -37.08 11.03 6.35
N THR A 467 -36.93 10.87 7.67
CA THR A 467 -36.74 9.56 8.32
C THR A 467 -37.93 9.08 9.14
N GLY A 468 -38.87 9.97 9.46
CA GLY A 468 -39.99 9.70 10.37
C GLY A 468 -39.57 9.55 11.83
N LYS A 469 -38.37 10.04 12.19
CA LYS A 469 -37.80 9.88 13.53
C LYS A 469 -37.38 11.21 14.14
N GLU A 470 -37.60 11.32 15.45
CA GLU A 470 -37.22 12.51 16.22
C GLU A 470 -35.79 12.43 16.79
N ASP A 471 -35.14 11.25 16.76
CA ASP A 471 -33.81 11.01 17.35
C ASP A 471 -32.65 11.45 16.45
N HIS A 472 -32.61 12.75 16.14
CA HIS A 472 -31.62 13.35 15.23
C HIS A 472 -30.17 12.94 15.55
N PHE A 473 -29.75 13.04 16.82
CA PHE A 473 -28.44 12.56 17.28
C PHE A 473 -28.59 11.73 18.54
N ARG A 474 -27.85 10.61 18.59
CA ARG A 474 -27.66 9.82 19.81
C ARG A 474 -26.24 10.01 20.30
N TYR A 475 -26.07 10.43 21.55
CA TYR A 475 -24.75 10.62 22.14
C TYR A 475 -24.75 10.30 23.62
N GLY A 476 -23.58 9.98 24.14
CA GLY A 476 -23.43 9.60 25.53
C GLY A 476 -21.96 9.60 25.93
N PHE A 477 -21.74 9.60 27.23
CA PHE A 477 -20.42 9.52 27.82
C PHE A 477 -20.32 8.30 28.72
N LYS A 478 -19.31 7.45 28.49
CA LYS A 478 -19.02 6.26 29.28
C LYS A 478 -17.66 6.40 29.93
N GLN A 479 -17.60 6.16 31.22
CA GLN A 479 -16.39 6.10 32.02
C GLN A 479 -16.18 4.67 32.48
N THR A 480 -14.96 4.17 32.39
CA THR A 480 -14.60 2.82 32.80
C THR A 480 -13.39 2.88 33.73
N ALA A 481 -13.58 2.40 34.95
CA ALA A 481 -12.51 2.14 35.90
C ALA A 481 -12.30 0.64 36.02
N GLY A 482 -11.12 0.17 35.63
CA GLY A 482 -10.72 -1.24 35.71
C GLY A 482 -9.65 -1.44 36.76
N LEU A 483 -9.90 -2.35 37.70
CA LEU A 483 -8.94 -2.85 38.67
C LEU A 483 -8.47 -4.23 38.23
N SER A 484 -7.16 -4.48 38.25
CA SER A 484 -6.60 -5.81 37.98
C SER A 484 -5.50 -6.16 38.98
N LEU A 485 -5.55 -7.38 39.50
CA LEU A 485 -4.57 -8.00 40.38
C LEU A 485 -4.01 -9.22 39.66
N GLY A 486 -2.75 -9.16 39.20
CA GLY A 486 -2.19 -10.15 38.30
C GLY A 486 -1.56 -11.38 38.95
N ARG A 487 -1.13 -11.29 40.22
CA ARG A 487 -0.44 -12.40 40.92
C ARG A 487 -0.98 -12.54 42.34
N LEU A 488 -2.19 -13.09 42.47
CA LEU A 488 -2.78 -13.39 43.77
C LEU A 488 -2.06 -14.54 44.50
N LEU A 489 -1.44 -15.45 43.74
CA LEU A 489 -0.63 -16.55 44.27
C LEU A 489 0.85 -16.35 43.91
N SER A 490 1.73 -16.58 44.88
CA SER A 490 3.18 -16.61 44.69
C SER A 490 3.64 -17.97 44.16
N SER A 491 3.23 -18.32 42.94
CA SER A 491 3.66 -19.55 42.25
C SER A 491 4.24 -19.24 40.87
N PRO A 492 5.30 -19.94 40.42
CA PRO A 492 5.81 -19.82 39.06
C PRO A 492 5.01 -20.65 38.04
N PHE A 493 4.19 -21.60 38.50
CA PHE A 493 3.43 -22.52 37.63
C PHE A 493 1.94 -22.19 37.57
N LEU A 494 1.40 -21.64 38.66
CA LEU A 494 -0.02 -21.31 38.79
C LEU A 494 -0.19 -19.80 38.72
N ASN A 495 -1.03 -19.34 37.81
CA ASN A 495 -1.38 -17.94 37.69
C ASN A 495 -2.83 -17.74 38.13
N LEU A 496 -3.02 -17.06 39.27
CA LEU A 496 -4.32 -16.62 39.76
C LEU A 496 -4.38 -15.09 39.71
N SER A 497 -5.39 -14.58 39.03
CA SER A 497 -5.61 -13.15 38.84
C SER A 497 -7.06 -12.77 39.12
N ALA A 498 -7.28 -11.57 39.66
CA ALA A 498 -8.61 -11.00 39.84
C ALA A 498 -8.74 -9.69 39.07
N SER A 499 -9.96 -9.37 38.69
CA SER A 499 -10.30 -8.12 38.01
C SER A 499 -11.67 -7.63 38.46
N ALA A 500 -11.84 -6.32 38.45
CA ALA A 500 -13.14 -5.67 38.64
C ALA A 500 -13.24 -4.52 37.62
N ASN A 501 -14.30 -4.50 36.83
CA ASN A 501 -14.57 -3.39 35.93
C ASN A 501 -15.84 -2.69 36.39
N PHE A 502 -15.77 -1.37 36.52
CA PHE A 502 -16.90 -0.51 36.84
C PHE A 502 -17.12 0.46 35.68
N ASN A 503 -18.35 0.55 35.18
CA ASN A 503 -18.74 1.50 34.16
C ASN A 503 -19.76 2.51 34.70
N GLU A 504 -19.60 3.76 34.33
CA GLU A 504 -20.60 4.81 34.53
C GLU A 504 -21.00 5.42 33.18
N TYR A 505 -22.29 5.51 32.92
CA TYR A 505 -22.88 6.02 31.68
C TYR A 505 -23.64 7.30 31.98
N TRP A 506 -23.45 8.32 31.15
CA TRP A 506 -24.18 9.58 31.21
C TRP A 506 -24.88 9.83 29.88
N TYR A 507 -26.18 10.11 29.95
CA TYR A 507 -27.01 10.40 28.78
C TYR A 507 -27.82 11.68 28.97
N PRO A 508 -28.04 12.43 27.87
CA PRO A 508 -28.89 13.62 27.85
C PRO A 508 -30.39 13.30 27.74
N THR A 509 -30.71 12.01 27.51
CA THR A 509 -32.04 11.50 27.18
C THR A 509 -32.26 10.16 27.86
N SER A 510 -33.53 9.77 27.96
CA SER A 510 -33.95 8.44 28.40
C SER A 510 -35.18 7.98 27.62
N THR A 511 -35.38 6.68 27.53
CA THR A 511 -36.55 6.09 26.89
C THR A 511 -37.72 5.98 27.87
N ARG A 512 -38.89 6.47 27.46
CA ARG A 512 -40.17 6.20 28.13
C ARG A 512 -41.06 5.37 27.21
N GLN A 513 -41.62 4.28 27.73
CA GLN A 513 -42.67 3.53 27.04
C GLN A 513 -43.99 3.74 27.78
N PHE A 514 -45.07 3.87 27.02
CA PHE A 514 -46.42 3.95 27.57
C PHE A 514 -47.40 3.21 26.67
N PHE A 515 -48.45 2.68 27.29
CA PHE A 515 -49.55 2.02 26.60
C PHE A 515 -50.53 3.07 26.09
N SER A 516 -50.83 3.02 24.80
CA SER A 516 -51.81 3.89 24.14
C SER A 516 -52.86 3.01 23.46
N PRO A 517 -54.07 2.86 24.04
CA PRO A 517 -55.12 2.00 23.48
C PRO A 517 -55.81 2.59 22.23
N ASP A 518 -55.39 3.76 21.74
CA ASP A 518 -56.08 4.44 20.64
C ASP A 518 -55.78 3.86 19.26
N SER A 519 -56.89 3.51 18.58
CA SER A 519 -57.09 3.12 17.18
C SER A 519 -56.94 1.64 16.83
N THR A 520 -58.08 1.08 16.41
CA THR A 520 -58.34 -0.25 15.80
C THR A 520 -57.51 -0.56 14.53
N SER A 521 -56.49 0.23 14.23
CA SER A 521 -55.63 0.16 13.05
C SER A 521 -54.13 0.09 13.38
N ASP A 522 -53.73 0.24 14.64
CA ASP A 522 -52.31 0.15 15.04
C ASP A 522 -52.00 -1.21 15.68
N PRO A 523 -51.20 -2.07 15.02
CA PRO A 523 -50.87 -3.39 15.54
C PRO A 523 -49.93 -3.36 16.76
N ASN A 524 -49.46 -2.19 17.21
CA ASN A 524 -48.52 -2.07 18.33
C ASN A 524 -48.97 -1.02 19.37
N PRO A 525 -49.62 -1.44 20.48
CA PRO A 525 -50.23 -0.53 21.44
C PRO A 525 -49.23 0.12 22.41
N VAL A 526 -47.94 -0.24 22.36
CA VAL A 526 -46.88 0.36 23.17
C VAL A 526 -46.14 1.41 22.36
N LYS A 527 -46.26 2.68 22.77
CA LYS A 527 -45.53 3.80 22.18
C LYS A 527 -44.24 4.06 22.95
N THR A 528 -43.21 4.48 22.22
CA THR A 528 -41.89 4.79 22.76
C THR A 528 -41.57 6.26 22.49
N GLU A 529 -41.20 7.00 23.53
CA GLU A 529 -40.87 8.42 23.50
C GLU A 529 -39.46 8.64 24.07
N GLN A 530 -38.72 9.57 23.48
CA GLN A 530 -37.43 10.04 23.97
C GLN A 530 -37.63 11.23 24.92
N VAL A 531 -37.37 11.05 26.20
CA VAL A 531 -37.49 12.09 27.21
C VAL A 531 -36.14 12.77 27.42
N ARG A 532 -36.06 14.07 27.13
CA ARG A 532 -34.84 14.88 27.36
C ARG A 532 -34.64 15.13 28.86
N GLY A 533 -33.46 14.81 29.35
CA GLY A 533 -33.06 14.98 30.75
C GLY A 533 -31.77 14.21 31.05
N PHE A 534 -30.94 14.74 31.94
CA PHE A 534 -29.72 14.04 32.34
C PHE A 534 -30.06 12.80 33.17
N VAL A 535 -29.64 11.64 32.69
CA VAL A 535 -29.75 10.37 33.40
C VAL A 535 -28.39 9.67 33.42
N SER A 536 -28.13 8.93 34.51
CA SER A 536 -26.90 8.17 34.68
C SER A 536 -27.18 6.72 35.02
N ALA A 537 -26.35 5.81 34.51
CA ALA A 537 -26.38 4.40 34.86
C ALA A 537 -25.00 3.93 35.32
N ARG A 538 -24.96 2.86 36.11
CA ARG A 538 -23.71 2.23 36.57
C ARG A 538 -23.83 0.72 36.44
N ASP A 539 -22.78 0.09 35.95
CA ASP A 539 -22.65 -1.37 36.01
C ASP A 539 -21.26 -1.78 36.48
N PHE A 540 -21.14 -3.03 36.90
CA PHE A 540 -19.86 -3.61 37.21
C PHE A 540 -19.84 -5.11 36.96
N ASN A 541 -18.64 -5.64 36.73
CA ASN A 541 -18.37 -7.06 36.73
C ASN A 541 -17.12 -7.37 37.54
N LEU A 542 -17.10 -8.57 38.12
CA LEU A 542 -15.97 -9.12 38.85
C LEU A 542 -15.49 -10.37 38.11
N GLY A 543 -14.19 -10.57 38.03
CA GLY A 543 -13.58 -11.71 37.37
C GLY A 543 -12.46 -12.32 38.19
N LEU A 544 -12.41 -13.64 38.26
CA LEU A 544 -11.30 -14.40 38.84
C LEU A 544 -10.82 -15.40 37.79
N SER A 545 -9.55 -15.36 37.41
CA SER A 545 -8.97 -16.23 36.39
C SER A 545 -7.81 -17.02 36.94
N PHE A 546 -7.87 -18.34 36.73
CA PHE A 546 -6.82 -19.30 37.01
C PHE A 546 -6.30 -19.88 35.70
N SER A 547 -4.97 -19.94 35.53
CA SER A 547 -4.34 -20.59 34.39
C SER A 547 -3.04 -21.30 34.79
N THR A 548 -2.71 -22.34 34.03
CA THR A 548 -1.47 -23.11 34.18
C THR A 548 -0.99 -23.58 32.82
N THR A 549 0.26 -24.02 32.71
CA THR A 549 0.81 -24.59 31.47
C THR A 549 1.43 -25.96 31.75
N PHE A 550 0.96 -26.95 31.01
CA PHE A 550 1.46 -28.32 31.01
C PHE A 550 2.30 -28.57 29.76
N TYR A 551 3.40 -29.30 29.95
CA TYR A 551 4.28 -29.72 28.85
C TYR A 551 4.31 -31.24 28.79
N GLY A 552 3.83 -31.81 27.68
CA GLY A 552 4.04 -33.20 27.31
C GLY A 552 5.17 -33.30 26.29
N VAL A 553 6.18 -34.14 26.55
CA VAL A 553 7.26 -34.41 25.61
C VAL A 553 7.36 -35.92 25.36
N SER A 554 7.48 -36.30 24.10
CA SER A 554 7.79 -37.65 23.68
C SER A 554 9.05 -37.63 22.83
N ASN A 555 9.93 -38.60 23.04
CA ASN A 555 11.17 -38.76 22.27
C ASN A 555 11.01 -39.72 21.08
N SER A 556 9.78 -40.07 20.71
CA SER A 556 9.50 -40.93 19.55
C SER A 556 10.07 -40.31 18.26
N LYS A 557 10.66 -41.15 17.42
CA LYS A 557 11.19 -40.79 16.11
C LYS A 557 10.31 -41.41 15.02
N ILE A 558 9.77 -40.58 14.13
CA ILE A 558 8.95 -41.02 13.00
C ILE A 558 9.52 -40.39 11.73
N GLY A 559 10.30 -41.17 10.97
CA GLY A 559 10.99 -40.67 9.78
C GLY A 559 11.96 -39.53 10.10
N LYS A 560 11.79 -38.38 9.43
CA LYS A 560 12.60 -37.17 9.65
C LYS A 560 12.15 -36.36 10.87
N PHE A 561 11.03 -36.72 11.51
CA PHE A 561 10.52 -36.05 12.69
C PHE A 561 11.10 -36.70 13.95
N GLU A 562 11.79 -35.92 14.77
CA GLU A 562 12.38 -36.33 16.02
C GLU A 562 11.74 -35.57 17.18
N GLY A 563 11.13 -36.34 18.08
CA GLY A 563 10.48 -35.81 19.25
C GLY A 563 9.18 -35.08 18.93
N PHE A 564 8.29 -35.08 19.92
CA PHE A 564 7.02 -34.41 19.87
C PHE A 564 6.81 -33.68 21.18
N ARG A 565 6.48 -32.39 21.10
CA ARG A 565 6.15 -31.55 22.25
C ARG A 565 4.73 -31.04 22.10
N HIS A 566 3.92 -31.34 23.10
CA HIS A 566 2.59 -30.77 23.28
C HIS A 566 2.65 -29.78 24.45
N THR A 567 2.30 -28.52 24.20
CA THR A 567 2.11 -27.53 25.26
C THR A 567 0.62 -27.28 25.41
N ALA A 568 0.05 -27.60 26.56
CA ALA A 568 -1.35 -27.36 26.89
C ALA A 568 -1.45 -26.26 27.94
N THR A 569 -2.20 -25.21 27.63
CA THR A 569 -2.48 -24.09 28.54
C THR A 569 -3.97 -24.04 28.82
N PRO A 570 -4.46 -24.79 29.83
CA PRO A 570 -5.82 -24.64 30.30
C PRO A 570 -5.97 -23.39 31.18
N SER A 571 -7.14 -22.78 31.10
CA SER A 571 -7.55 -21.68 31.97
C SER A 571 -9.03 -21.77 32.32
N ILE A 572 -9.32 -21.44 33.57
CA ILE A 572 -10.66 -21.35 34.14
C ILE A 572 -10.87 -19.90 34.54
N GLY A 573 -11.98 -19.32 34.11
CA GLY A 573 -12.38 -17.96 34.48
C GLY A 573 -13.75 -17.99 35.13
N TYR A 574 -13.90 -17.40 36.31
CA TYR A 574 -15.19 -17.11 36.93
C TYR A 574 -15.52 -15.64 36.69
N THR A 575 -16.72 -15.34 36.23
CA THR A 575 -17.23 -13.97 36.06
C THR A 575 -18.55 -13.82 36.79
N TYR A 576 -18.68 -12.74 37.55
CA TYR A 576 -19.90 -12.33 38.22
C TYR A 576 -20.36 -10.96 37.75
N ARG A 577 -21.65 -10.84 37.43
CA ARG A 577 -22.34 -9.60 37.16
C ARG A 577 -23.75 -9.66 37.78
N PRO A 578 -24.14 -8.70 38.63
CA PRO A 578 -25.48 -8.65 39.19
C PRO A 578 -26.58 -8.43 38.14
N ASP A 579 -27.83 -8.74 38.50
CA ASP A 579 -28.98 -8.29 37.73
C ASP A 579 -29.22 -6.78 37.96
N PHE A 580 -28.97 -5.98 36.93
CA PHE A 580 -29.26 -4.54 36.96
C PHE A 580 -30.73 -4.19 36.64
N SER A 581 -31.57 -5.20 36.43
CA SER A 581 -33.03 -5.06 36.32
C SER A 581 -33.77 -5.01 37.65
N ASP A 582 -33.05 -5.23 38.77
CA ASP A 582 -33.58 -5.07 40.11
C ASP A 582 -34.06 -3.62 40.34
N PRO A 583 -35.26 -3.40 40.91
CA PRO A 583 -35.80 -2.06 41.17
C PRO A 583 -34.87 -1.13 41.97
N MET A 584 -33.98 -1.68 42.81
CA MET A 584 -32.99 -0.91 43.58
C MET A 584 -32.08 -0.05 42.69
N TRP A 585 -31.81 -0.48 41.46
CA TRP A 585 -30.97 0.28 40.52
C TRP A 585 -31.71 1.37 39.76
N GLY A 586 -33.03 1.22 39.59
CA GLY A 586 -33.86 2.21 38.88
C GLY A 586 -33.63 2.29 37.36
N PHE A 587 -32.94 1.32 36.75
CA PHE A 587 -32.61 1.33 35.31
C PHE A 587 -33.70 0.71 34.42
N TYR A 588 -34.67 0.03 35.03
CA TYR A 588 -35.77 -0.64 34.33
C TYR A 588 -37.11 -0.15 34.87
N ARG A 589 -38.12 -0.15 34.00
CA ARG A 589 -39.51 0.16 34.32
C ARG A 589 -40.43 -0.84 33.66
N ASP A 590 -41.64 -0.98 34.19
CA ASP A 590 -42.68 -1.80 33.60
C ASP A 590 -43.61 -0.95 32.72
N VAL A 591 -44.03 -1.49 31.59
CA VAL A 591 -45.05 -0.90 30.71
C VAL A 591 -46.13 -1.92 30.45
N GLN A 592 -47.40 -1.49 30.47
CA GLN A 592 -48.52 -2.32 30.06
C GLN A 592 -48.44 -2.60 28.54
N ILE A 593 -48.65 -3.85 28.13
CA ILE A 593 -48.52 -4.27 26.73
C ILE A 593 -49.84 -4.60 26.05
N ASP A 594 -50.91 -4.82 26.82
CA ASP A 594 -52.22 -5.13 26.29
C ASP A 594 -53.35 -4.57 27.17
N THR A 595 -54.58 -4.63 26.66
CA THR A 595 -55.79 -4.24 27.38
C THR A 595 -56.12 -5.17 28.56
N SER A 596 -55.51 -6.37 28.61
CA SER A 596 -55.67 -7.34 29.70
C SER A 596 -54.84 -7.00 30.94
N GLY A 597 -53.97 -5.98 30.85
CA GLY A 597 -53.16 -5.51 31.96
C GLY A 597 -51.81 -6.21 32.10
N ASN A 598 -51.40 -7.02 31.12
CA ASN A 598 -50.08 -7.64 31.16
C ASN A 598 -48.99 -6.57 31.03
N THR A 599 -47.88 -6.74 31.75
CA THR A 599 -46.76 -5.79 31.77
C THR A 599 -45.49 -6.40 31.22
N ARG A 600 -44.64 -5.56 30.63
CA ARG A 600 -43.29 -5.91 30.16
C ARG A 600 -42.27 -4.95 30.78
N LYS A 601 -41.20 -5.53 31.33
CA LYS A 601 -40.06 -4.76 31.81
C LYS A 601 -39.23 -4.25 30.63
N TYR A 602 -38.82 -2.99 30.66
CA TYR A 602 -37.96 -2.37 29.64
C TYR A 602 -36.89 -1.48 30.27
N SER A 603 -35.73 -1.38 29.62
CA SER A 603 -34.65 -0.48 30.06
C SER A 603 -34.91 0.96 29.61
N ILE A 604 -34.73 1.91 30.53
CA ILE A 604 -34.81 3.35 30.22
C ILE A 604 -33.64 3.85 29.36
N PHE A 605 -32.65 3.01 29.07
CA PHE A 605 -31.49 3.32 28.23
C PHE A 605 -31.49 2.57 26.89
N SER A 606 -32.60 1.91 26.54
CA SER A 606 -32.72 1.05 25.36
C SER A 606 -32.38 1.74 24.03
N ASN A 607 -32.63 3.05 23.92
CA ASN A 607 -32.32 3.83 22.71
C ASN A 607 -31.00 4.60 22.79
N GLU A 608 -30.28 4.50 23.92
CA GLU A 608 -29.05 5.26 24.16
C GLU A 608 -27.82 4.64 23.48
N ILE A 609 -26.80 5.45 23.20
CA ILE A 609 -25.71 5.04 22.31
C ILE A 609 -24.84 3.88 22.84
N PHE A 610 -24.70 3.73 24.16
CA PHE A 610 -24.03 2.57 24.76
C PHE A 610 -25.01 1.54 25.34
N GLY A 611 -26.32 1.73 25.16
CA GLY A 611 -27.35 1.00 25.89
C GLY A 611 -27.32 1.31 27.39
N GLY A 612 -27.89 0.42 28.19
CA GLY A 612 -27.80 0.50 29.65
C GLY A 612 -27.20 -0.77 30.24
N PRO A 613 -27.05 -0.80 31.58
CA PRO A 613 -26.79 -2.02 32.31
C PRO A 613 -27.83 -3.08 31.93
N GLY A 614 -27.38 -4.23 31.43
CA GLY A 614 -28.30 -5.25 30.96
C GLY A 614 -29.00 -5.98 32.12
N SER A 615 -30.13 -6.59 31.81
CA SER A 615 -30.90 -7.42 32.72
C SER A 615 -30.32 -8.82 32.87
N GLY A 616 -30.68 -9.49 33.95
CA GLY A 616 -30.25 -10.84 34.30
C GLY A 616 -28.94 -10.84 35.07
N GLU A 617 -28.88 -11.71 36.07
CA GLU A 617 -27.64 -12.03 36.76
C GLU A 617 -26.77 -12.94 35.86
N GLN A 618 -25.45 -12.76 35.93
CA GLN A 618 -24.52 -13.68 35.28
C GLN A 618 -23.52 -14.18 36.32
N GLN A 619 -23.47 -15.50 36.45
CA GLN A 619 -22.46 -16.21 37.22
C GLN A 619 -21.91 -17.29 36.30
N ALA A 620 -20.82 -17.02 35.61
CA ALA A 620 -20.32 -17.91 34.57
C ALA A 620 -18.92 -18.44 34.88
N ILE A 621 -18.73 -19.75 34.76
CA ILE A 621 -17.41 -20.37 34.67
C ILE A 621 -17.09 -20.65 33.20
N SER A 622 -16.07 -20.00 32.67
CA SER A 622 -15.48 -20.30 31.37
C SER A 622 -14.30 -21.24 31.51
N PHE A 623 -14.29 -22.32 30.74
CA PHE A 623 -13.13 -23.18 30.56
C PHE A 623 -12.58 -23.00 29.14
N SER A 624 -11.28 -22.76 29.03
CA SER A 624 -10.59 -22.71 27.76
C SER A 624 -9.30 -23.53 27.82
N ILE A 625 -9.03 -24.29 26.77
CA ILE A 625 -7.76 -25.00 26.62
C ILE A 625 -7.12 -24.61 25.30
N ARG A 626 -5.86 -24.20 25.38
CA ARG A 626 -5.02 -23.92 24.21
C ARG A 626 -3.94 -24.98 24.08
N ASN A 627 -3.81 -25.56 22.90
CA ASN A 627 -2.85 -26.59 22.57
C ASN A 627 -1.90 -26.11 21.49
N VAL A 628 -0.60 -26.34 21.69
CA VAL A 628 0.45 -26.11 20.68
C VAL A 628 1.20 -27.43 20.49
N PHE A 629 1.38 -27.83 19.24
CA PHE A 629 2.05 -29.08 18.88
C PHE A 629 3.30 -28.79 18.06
N GLU A 630 4.45 -29.24 18.54
CA GLU A 630 5.76 -28.97 17.97
C GLU A 630 6.55 -30.28 17.79
N THR A 631 7.40 -30.33 16.77
CA THR A 631 8.33 -31.42 16.51
C THR A 631 9.65 -30.85 16.00
N LYS A 632 10.71 -31.65 15.92
CA LYS A 632 11.94 -31.27 15.22
C LYS A 632 12.04 -32.05 13.92
N ILE A 633 12.38 -31.39 12.83
CA ILE A 633 12.82 -32.05 11.60
C ILE A 633 14.33 -32.18 11.66
N VAL A 634 14.82 -33.40 11.49
CA VAL A 634 16.24 -33.72 11.45
C VAL A 634 16.61 -34.12 10.04
N SER A 635 17.57 -33.40 9.45
CA SER A 635 18.19 -33.75 8.18
C SER A 635 19.69 -33.93 8.38
N ARG A 636 20.28 -34.94 7.73
CA ARG A 636 21.72 -35.15 7.70
C ARG A 636 22.26 -34.72 6.34
N ASP A 637 23.32 -33.93 6.34
CA ASP A 637 24.04 -33.58 5.11
C ASP A 637 24.97 -34.72 4.66
N THR A 638 25.51 -34.65 3.45
CA THR A 638 26.43 -35.63 2.86
C THR A 638 27.74 -35.80 3.65
N THR A 639 28.08 -34.84 4.51
CA THR A 639 29.21 -34.87 5.46
C THR A 639 28.88 -35.55 6.80
N GLY A 640 27.62 -35.92 7.02
CA GLY A 640 27.13 -36.50 8.28
C GLY A 640 26.68 -35.49 9.33
N GLU A 641 26.78 -34.18 9.05
CA GLU A 641 26.34 -33.10 9.93
C GLU A 641 24.81 -33.11 10.12
N VAL A 642 24.36 -33.00 11.38
CA VAL A 642 22.95 -33.05 11.76
C VAL A 642 22.38 -31.64 11.82
N ASN A 643 21.44 -31.32 10.94
CA ASN A 643 20.70 -30.07 10.96
C ASN A 643 19.30 -30.32 11.57
N GLU A 644 19.03 -29.65 12.71
CA GLU A 644 17.75 -29.71 13.41
C GLU A 644 16.94 -28.43 13.21
N LYS A 645 15.72 -28.55 12.65
CA LYS A 645 14.78 -27.43 12.51
C LYS A 645 13.53 -27.68 13.33
N LYS A 646 13.21 -26.80 14.28
CA LYS A 646 11.94 -26.85 15.02
C LYS A 646 10.77 -26.52 14.09
N LEU A 647 9.76 -27.38 14.07
CA LEU A 647 8.51 -27.18 13.33
C LEU A 647 7.33 -27.14 14.29
N LYS A 648 6.49 -26.11 14.16
CA LYS A 648 5.17 -26.09 14.80
C LYS A 648 4.16 -26.72 13.86
N LEU A 649 3.65 -27.90 14.22
CA LEU A 649 2.60 -28.58 13.47
C LEU A 649 1.27 -27.86 13.60
N ILE A 650 1.01 -27.32 14.80
CA ILE A 650 -0.17 -26.52 15.10
C ILE A 650 0.28 -25.41 16.03
N ASP A 651 0.10 -24.16 15.59
CA ASP A 651 0.46 -22.97 16.35
C ASP A 651 -0.55 -22.68 17.46
N ASN A 652 -1.81 -23.02 17.22
CA ASN A 652 -2.90 -22.86 18.18
C ASN A 652 -4.05 -23.80 17.81
N LEU A 653 -4.38 -24.74 18.69
CA LEU A 653 -5.66 -25.43 18.72
C LEU A 653 -6.33 -25.07 20.04
N SER A 654 -7.34 -24.21 19.98
CA SER A 654 -8.09 -23.77 21.17
C SER A 654 -9.53 -24.27 21.14
N ALA A 655 -10.06 -24.57 22.31
CA ALA A 655 -11.47 -24.86 22.53
C ALA A 655 -11.93 -24.09 23.78
N ASN A 656 -13.07 -23.42 23.68
CA ASN A 656 -13.64 -22.62 24.78
C ASN A 656 -15.12 -22.97 24.94
N ILE A 657 -15.54 -23.12 26.20
CA ILE A 657 -16.93 -23.34 26.62
C ILE A 657 -17.16 -22.57 27.92
N SER A 658 -18.39 -22.16 28.19
CA SER A 658 -18.77 -21.54 29.46
C SER A 658 -20.05 -22.15 30.00
N TYR A 659 -20.23 -22.11 31.33
CA TYR A 659 -21.44 -22.53 32.02
C TYR A 659 -21.92 -21.37 32.90
N ASN A 660 -23.12 -20.85 32.65
CA ASN A 660 -23.74 -19.77 33.41
C ASN A 660 -24.74 -20.33 34.43
N PHE A 661 -24.40 -20.29 35.71
CA PHE A 661 -25.24 -20.74 36.83
C PHE A 661 -26.50 -19.88 37.04
N ALA A 662 -26.51 -18.65 36.52
CA ALA A 662 -27.62 -17.71 36.68
C ALA A 662 -28.58 -17.68 35.48
N ALA A 663 -28.38 -18.53 34.46
CA ALA A 663 -29.30 -18.61 33.32
C ALA A 663 -30.54 -19.45 33.68
N ASP A 664 -31.72 -19.05 33.17
CA ASP A 664 -32.96 -19.81 33.39
C ASP A 664 -33.01 -21.14 32.60
N SER A 665 -32.26 -21.22 31.50
CA SER A 665 -32.16 -22.38 30.61
C SER A 665 -30.89 -22.27 29.74
N LEU A 666 -30.47 -23.35 29.08
CA LEU A 666 -29.31 -23.36 28.19
C LEU A 666 -28.03 -22.89 28.90
N HIS A 667 -27.76 -23.50 30.06
CA HIS A 667 -26.67 -23.07 30.94
C HIS A 667 -25.28 -23.13 30.30
N PHE A 668 -25.01 -24.08 29.40
CA PHE A 668 -23.77 -24.13 28.64
C PHE A 668 -23.81 -23.20 27.43
N SER A 669 -22.69 -22.54 27.12
CA SER A 669 -22.51 -21.92 25.82
C SER A 669 -22.14 -22.96 24.76
N ASP A 670 -22.26 -22.55 23.50
CA ASP A 670 -21.61 -23.24 22.40
C ASP A 670 -20.11 -23.46 22.65
N ILE A 671 -19.59 -24.55 22.11
CA ILE A 671 -18.16 -24.84 22.05
C ILE A 671 -17.60 -24.10 20.83
N SER A 672 -16.73 -23.13 21.09
CA SER A 672 -15.95 -22.47 20.05
C SER A 672 -14.58 -23.10 19.93
N THR A 673 -14.20 -23.51 18.72
CA THR A 673 -12.87 -24.05 18.44
C THR A 673 -12.14 -23.22 17.39
N SER A 674 -10.83 -23.12 17.53
CA SER A 674 -9.98 -22.42 16.56
C SER A 674 -8.71 -23.22 16.31
N LEU A 675 -8.32 -23.36 15.05
CA LEU A 675 -7.08 -23.97 14.63
C LEU A 675 -6.27 -22.96 13.80
N SER A 676 -4.98 -22.83 14.07
CA SER A 676 -4.03 -22.17 13.16
C SER A 676 -2.75 -22.99 13.04
N SER A 677 -2.23 -23.09 11.82
CA SER A 677 -1.00 -23.84 11.53
C SER A 677 -0.21 -23.21 10.38
N ASN A 678 1.09 -23.11 10.59
CA ASN A 678 2.09 -22.80 9.57
C ASN A 678 3.06 -23.98 9.36
N ALA A 679 2.59 -25.22 9.57
CA ALA A 679 3.41 -26.42 9.50
C ALA A 679 4.01 -26.67 8.11
N ILE A 680 3.34 -26.19 7.07
CA ILE A 680 3.85 -26.22 5.70
C ILE A 680 4.43 -24.85 5.42
N ASN A 681 5.72 -24.79 5.11
CA ASN A 681 6.41 -23.54 4.86
C ASN A 681 5.70 -22.72 3.77
N GLY A 682 5.32 -21.48 4.09
CA GLY A 682 4.63 -20.57 3.19
C GLY A 682 3.12 -20.84 2.99
N ILE A 683 2.53 -21.81 3.69
CA ILE A 683 1.08 -21.97 3.79
C ILE A 683 0.62 -21.55 5.18
N ASN A 684 -0.25 -20.55 5.25
CA ASN A 684 -0.92 -20.19 6.50
C ASN A 684 -2.33 -20.78 6.48
N LEU A 685 -2.59 -21.72 7.38
CA LEU A 685 -3.90 -22.34 7.58
C LEU A 685 -4.57 -21.74 8.82
N SER A 686 -5.84 -21.35 8.68
CA SER A 686 -6.68 -20.97 9.81
C SER A 686 -8.06 -21.61 9.69
N SER A 687 -8.63 -22.05 10.80
CA SER A 687 -9.98 -22.61 10.85
C SER A 687 -10.67 -22.23 12.15
N ARG A 688 -11.99 -22.04 12.08
CA ARG A 688 -12.87 -21.83 13.23
C ARG A 688 -14.11 -22.69 13.09
N ALA A 689 -14.55 -23.27 14.18
CA ALA A 689 -15.81 -24.00 14.23
C ALA A 689 -16.57 -23.64 15.51
N THR A 690 -17.90 -23.69 15.43
CA THR A 690 -18.78 -23.51 16.58
C THR A 690 -19.75 -24.68 16.63
N PHE A 691 -19.92 -25.25 17.81
CA PHE A 691 -20.80 -26.39 18.04
C PHE A 691 -21.78 -26.09 19.18
N SER A 692 -23.06 -26.37 18.97
CA SER A 692 -24.08 -26.34 20.01
C SER A 692 -24.22 -27.70 20.67
N LEU A 693 -24.49 -27.69 21.97
CA LEU A 693 -24.74 -28.91 22.76
C LEU A 693 -26.24 -29.27 22.83
N TYR A 694 -27.11 -28.37 22.38
CA TYR A 694 -28.55 -28.44 22.63
C TYR A 694 -29.33 -28.94 21.42
N GLN A 695 -30.46 -29.58 21.70
CA GLN A 695 -31.42 -29.98 20.68
C GLN A 695 -32.21 -28.76 20.19
N LEU A 696 -32.79 -28.86 18.99
CA LEU A 696 -33.66 -27.84 18.41
C LEU A 696 -35.11 -28.33 18.44
N ASN A 697 -36.05 -27.43 18.75
CA ASN A 697 -37.48 -27.69 18.63
C ASN A 697 -37.98 -27.60 17.18
N SER A 698 -39.28 -27.77 16.95
CA SER A 698 -39.93 -27.65 15.64
C SER A 698 -39.76 -26.29 14.97
N ASP A 699 -39.48 -25.24 15.76
CA ASP A 699 -39.30 -23.86 15.29
C ASP A 699 -37.82 -23.50 15.11
N GLY A 700 -36.90 -24.46 15.28
CA GLY A 700 -35.47 -24.25 15.15
C GLY A 700 -34.82 -23.50 16.31
N ARG A 701 -35.49 -23.41 17.46
CA ARG A 701 -34.95 -22.83 18.69
C ARG A 701 -34.33 -23.91 19.56
N GLU A 702 -33.22 -23.57 20.19
CA GLU A 702 -32.58 -24.45 21.17
C GLU A 702 -33.49 -24.69 22.37
N ILE A 703 -33.56 -25.94 22.81
CA ILE A 703 -34.25 -26.36 24.02
C ILE A 703 -33.22 -26.94 24.99
N ASP A 704 -33.49 -26.83 26.30
CA ASP A 704 -32.58 -27.26 27.37
C ASP A 704 -32.54 -28.79 27.53
N GLN A 705 -32.24 -29.47 26.42
CA GLN A 705 -32.04 -30.91 26.29
C GLN A 705 -30.76 -31.11 25.50
N PHE A 706 -29.85 -31.94 26.02
CA PHE A 706 -28.58 -32.17 25.37
C PHE A 706 -28.74 -33.09 24.17
N LEU A 707 -27.98 -32.83 23.11
CA LEU A 707 -27.88 -33.72 21.94
C LEU A 707 -27.34 -35.11 22.30
N LEU A 708 -26.60 -35.21 23.41
CA LEU A 708 -25.97 -36.46 23.87
C LEU A 708 -27.02 -37.53 24.16
N GLU A 709 -28.21 -37.14 24.61
CA GLU A 709 -29.35 -38.03 24.85
C GLU A 709 -29.81 -38.74 23.55
N ASN A 710 -29.64 -38.08 22.41
CA ASN A 710 -29.93 -38.62 21.08
C ASN A 710 -28.67 -39.22 20.41
N GLY A 711 -27.61 -39.49 21.16
CA GLY A 711 -26.36 -40.10 20.68
C GLY A 711 -25.43 -39.15 19.89
N LYS A 712 -25.72 -37.84 19.84
CA LYS A 712 -24.87 -36.83 19.18
C LYS A 712 -24.17 -35.97 20.22
N ILE A 713 -22.85 -35.85 20.14
CA ILE A 713 -22.09 -35.07 21.15
C ILE A 713 -22.36 -33.57 21.03
N ALA A 714 -22.41 -33.04 19.80
CA ALA A 714 -22.68 -31.64 19.53
C ALA A 714 -23.13 -31.46 18.06
N GLN A 715 -23.84 -30.37 17.77
CA GLN A 715 -24.27 -29.97 16.43
C GLN A 715 -23.35 -28.86 15.92
N LEU A 716 -22.70 -29.07 14.77
CA LEU A 716 -21.92 -28.02 14.12
C LEU A 716 -22.86 -26.90 13.67
N GLN A 717 -22.62 -25.67 14.15
CA GLN A 717 -23.37 -24.46 13.83
C GLN A 717 -22.71 -23.66 12.72
N SER A 718 -21.38 -23.53 12.77
CA SER A 718 -20.61 -22.88 11.71
C SER A 718 -19.22 -23.47 11.60
N PHE A 719 -18.66 -23.44 10.38
CA PHE A 719 -17.29 -23.83 10.10
C PHE A 719 -16.70 -22.92 9.04
N ASN A 720 -15.51 -22.40 9.31
CA ASN A 720 -14.73 -21.62 8.37
C ASN A 720 -13.32 -22.20 8.31
N ILE A 721 -12.75 -22.30 7.11
CA ILE A 721 -11.36 -22.65 6.89
C ILE A 721 -10.81 -21.77 5.79
N SER A 722 -9.67 -21.16 6.06
CA SER A 722 -8.92 -20.36 5.09
C SER A 722 -7.49 -20.87 5.00
N ALA A 723 -6.97 -20.93 3.77
CA ALA A 723 -5.60 -21.30 3.49
C ALA A 723 -5.02 -20.29 2.49
N SER A 724 -3.90 -19.67 2.84
CA SER A 724 -3.19 -18.76 1.95
C SER A 724 -1.78 -19.26 1.69
N THR A 725 -1.32 -19.16 0.45
CA THR A 725 0.03 -19.53 0.05
C THR A 725 0.51 -18.67 -1.09
N SER A 726 1.83 -18.48 -1.20
CA SER A 726 2.44 -17.79 -2.34
C SER A 726 3.59 -18.61 -2.87
N PHE A 727 3.56 -18.82 -4.19
CA PHE A 727 4.57 -19.56 -4.92
C PHE A 727 5.35 -18.58 -5.79
N ARG A 728 6.65 -18.81 -5.89
CA ARG A 728 7.51 -18.19 -6.89
C ARG A 728 8.34 -19.28 -7.52
N GLY A 729 8.44 -19.29 -8.84
CA GLY A 729 9.31 -20.22 -9.55
C GLY A 729 10.30 -19.50 -10.47
N GLY A 730 11.25 -20.28 -10.97
CA GLY A 730 12.35 -19.85 -11.85
C GLY A 730 13.31 -21.03 -12.07
N LYS A 731 14.63 -20.76 -12.11
CA LYS A 731 15.67 -21.79 -12.29
C LYS A 731 15.58 -22.98 -11.32
N SER A 732 15.14 -22.75 -10.08
CA SER A 732 15.11 -23.75 -9.00
C SER A 732 13.79 -24.53 -8.87
N GLY A 733 12.84 -24.33 -9.80
CA GLY A 733 11.48 -24.88 -9.70
C GLY A 733 10.53 -24.01 -8.87
N PRO A 734 9.28 -24.46 -8.62
CA PRO A 734 8.32 -23.79 -7.74
C PRO A 734 8.79 -23.82 -6.29
N GLU A 735 9.00 -22.65 -5.70
CA GLU A 735 9.27 -22.48 -4.28
C GLU A 735 8.11 -21.75 -3.60
N VAL A 736 7.68 -22.27 -2.45
CA VAL A 736 6.73 -21.55 -1.59
C VAL A 736 7.49 -20.46 -0.86
N TYR A 737 7.06 -19.21 -0.98
CA TYR A 737 7.66 -18.08 -0.28
C TYR A 737 6.61 -17.34 0.54
N THR A 738 6.97 -17.01 1.78
CA THR A 738 6.20 -16.04 2.57
C THR A 738 6.77 -14.66 2.24
N PRO A 739 5.98 -13.69 1.74
CA PRO A 739 6.47 -12.33 1.55
C PRO A 739 6.97 -11.79 2.89
N VAL A 740 8.28 -11.56 3.00
CA VAL A 740 8.88 -11.05 4.23
C VAL A 740 8.49 -9.58 4.37
N TYR A 741 7.46 -9.29 5.16
CA TYR A 741 7.23 -7.94 5.67
C TYR A 741 8.32 -7.64 6.70
N ARG A 742 9.48 -7.17 6.24
CA ARG A 742 10.60 -6.82 7.12
C ARG A 742 10.22 -5.59 7.96
N ARG A 743 9.93 -5.83 9.24
CA ARG A 743 9.96 -4.80 10.29
C ARG A 743 11.15 -4.93 11.25
N SER A 744 12.08 -5.85 11.01
CA SER A 744 13.32 -5.92 11.79
C SER A 744 14.50 -6.30 10.90
N TYR A 745 15.53 -5.45 10.90
CA TYR A 745 16.86 -5.73 10.40
C TYR A 745 17.59 -6.53 11.48
N ASP A 746 18.06 -7.73 11.15
CA ASP A 746 18.95 -8.51 12.02
C ASP A 746 20.40 -8.20 11.60
N PRO A 747 21.17 -7.44 12.39
CA PRO A 747 22.56 -7.11 12.08
C PRO A 747 23.53 -8.29 12.19
N PHE A 748 23.10 -9.47 12.65
CA PHE A 748 23.97 -10.63 12.85
C PHE A 748 23.88 -11.70 11.75
N ASP A 749 23.00 -11.56 10.76
CA ASP A 749 22.93 -12.46 9.60
C ASP A 749 24.02 -12.13 8.55
N GLN A 750 25.22 -12.69 8.78
CA GLN A 750 26.38 -12.53 7.90
C GLN A 750 26.32 -13.40 6.62
N ALA A 751 25.37 -14.33 6.51
CA ALA A 751 25.24 -15.20 5.32
C ALA A 751 24.93 -14.40 4.03
N ARG A 752 24.48 -13.16 4.20
CA ARG A 752 24.19 -12.20 3.12
C ARG A 752 25.39 -11.45 2.54
N PHE A 753 26.56 -11.59 3.16
CA PHE A 753 27.78 -10.87 2.77
C PHE A 753 28.88 -11.78 2.21
N SER A 754 28.57 -13.05 1.90
CA SER A 754 29.53 -13.90 1.18
C SER A 754 29.70 -13.38 -0.26
N PRO A 755 30.91 -12.97 -0.69
CA PRO A 755 31.14 -12.38 -2.00
C PRO A 755 31.29 -13.40 -3.14
N VAL A 756 31.02 -14.69 -2.88
CA VAL A 756 31.24 -15.77 -3.85
C VAL A 756 30.00 -16.66 -3.94
N ASP A 757 29.35 -16.65 -5.11
CA ASP A 757 28.38 -17.64 -5.55
C ASP A 757 29.13 -18.92 -5.94
N PRO A 758 28.90 -20.07 -5.27
CA PRO A 758 29.62 -21.31 -5.55
C PRO A 758 29.28 -21.94 -6.91
N HIS A 759 28.40 -21.33 -7.73
CA HIS A 759 28.04 -21.82 -9.08
C HIS A 759 28.62 -20.98 -10.23
N PHE A 760 29.61 -20.11 -9.96
CA PHE A 760 30.25 -19.32 -11.01
C PHE A 760 31.30 -20.13 -11.77
N ASN A 761 30.86 -21.02 -12.69
CA ASN A 761 31.50 -21.41 -13.97
C ASN A 761 31.08 -22.78 -14.55
N ASP A 762 30.09 -23.49 -14.01
CA ASP A 762 29.61 -24.73 -14.63
C ASP A 762 28.33 -24.49 -15.47
N GLU A 763 28.57 -24.46 -16.78
CA GLU A 763 27.69 -24.80 -17.90
C GLU A 763 26.95 -23.72 -18.73
N PRO A 764 26.81 -23.99 -20.06
CA PRO A 764 26.48 -23.05 -21.12
C PRO A 764 24.99 -23.07 -21.52
N VAL A 765 24.62 -22.17 -22.44
CA VAL A 765 23.27 -21.87 -22.95
C VAL A 765 22.42 -21.11 -21.94
N VAL A 766 22.10 -19.84 -22.21
CA VAL A 766 21.17 -19.01 -21.42
C VAL A 766 19.80 -19.72 -21.41
N PRO A 767 19.38 -20.38 -20.31
CA PRO A 767 18.06 -20.97 -20.26
C PRO A 767 17.07 -19.84 -19.97
N LEU A 768 15.88 -19.91 -20.55
CA LEU A 768 14.81 -18.95 -20.37
C LEU A 768 14.39 -18.87 -18.88
N ASN A 769 15.03 -18.01 -18.09
CA ASN A 769 14.68 -17.77 -16.70
C ASN A 769 13.45 -16.85 -16.66
N SER A 770 12.27 -17.43 -16.80
CA SER A 770 10.99 -16.75 -16.63
C SER A 770 10.57 -16.87 -15.16
N PRO A 771 10.99 -15.96 -14.25
CA PRO A 771 10.48 -16.00 -12.90
C PRO A 771 8.97 -15.80 -12.92
N TRP A 772 8.27 -16.67 -12.22
CA TRP A 772 6.83 -16.57 -12.07
C TRP A 772 6.44 -16.47 -10.62
N SER A 773 5.31 -15.84 -10.32
CA SER A 773 4.75 -15.78 -8.98
C SER A 773 3.24 -15.97 -9.03
N VAL A 774 2.68 -16.64 -8.04
CA VAL A 774 1.23 -16.83 -7.86
C VAL A 774 0.92 -16.80 -6.37
N SER A 775 -0.09 -16.02 -5.97
CA SER A 775 -0.64 -16.05 -4.61
C SER A 775 -2.00 -16.73 -4.63
N LEU A 776 -2.16 -17.85 -3.91
CA LEU A 776 -3.42 -18.56 -3.79
C LEU A 776 -4.06 -18.28 -2.44
N ASN A 777 -5.34 -17.93 -2.44
CA ASN A 777 -6.17 -17.78 -1.25
C ASN A 777 -7.40 -18.66 -1.40
N PHE A 778 -7.53 -19.66 -0.54
CA PHE A 778 -8.69 -20.53 -0.44
C PHE A 778 -9.49 -20.17 0.80
N ASP A 779 -10.80 -20.03 0.62
CA ASP A 779 -11.74 -19.75 1.70
C ASP A 779 -12.97 -20.67 1.54
N TYR A 780 -13.28 -21.45 2.58
CA TYR A 780 -14.49 -22.25 2.65
C TYR A 780 -15.29 -21.91 3.90
N ARG A 781 -16.57 -21.60 3.69
CA ARG A 781 -17.53 -21.26 4.74
C ARG A 781 -18.71 -22.21 4.67
N TRP A 782 -19.13 -22.67 5.83
CA TRP A 782 -20.32 -23.49 6.03
C TRP A 782 -21.10 -22.96 7.23
N GLN A 783 -22.41 -22.81 7.09
CA GLN A 783 -23.29 -22.35 8.16
C GLN A 783 -24.56 -23.20 8.20
N PHE A 784 -24.89 -23.69 9.39
CA PHE A 784 -26.11 -24.44 9.64
C PHE A 784 -27.35 -23.58 9.43
N ARG A 785 -28.39 -24.18 8.87
CA ARG A 785 -29.73 -23.59 8.74
C ARG A 785 -30.76 -24.64 9.13
N PHE A 786 -31.66 -24.30 10.03
CA PHE A 786 -32.71 -25.21 10.47
C PHE A 786 -33.73 -25.42 9.34
N ASN A 787 -34.11 -26.68 9.09
CA ASN A 787 -35.04 -27.10 8.02
C ASN A 787 -34.68 -26.64 6.59
N GLU A 788 -33.45 -26.20 6.37
CA GLU A 788 -32.99 -25.74 5.06
C GLU A 788 -31.59 -26.32 4.76
N SER A 789 -31.22 -26.29 3.48
CA SER A 789 -29.84 -26.60 3.12
C SER A 789 -28.89 -25.58 3.77
N PRO A 790 -27.78 -26.03 4.36
CA PRO A 790 -26.80 -25.13 4.95
C PRO A 790 -26.21 -24.21 3.88
N THR A 791 -25.93 -22.97 4.24
CA THR A 791 -25.24 -22.03 3.34
C THR A 791 -23.78 -22.43 3.23
N LYS A 792 -23.27 -22.53 1.99
CA LYS A 792 -21.89 -22.91 1.71
C LYS A 792 -21.28 -21.95 0.70
N SER A 793 -20.02 -21.60 0.88
CA SER A 793 -19.22 -20.92 -0.13
C SER A 793 -17.82 -21.53 -0.14
N ALA A 794 -17.22 -21.68 -1.32
CA ALA A 794 -15.92 -22.31 -1.47
C ALA A 794 -15.19 -21.62 -2.63
N THR A 795 -14.29 -20.68 -2.33
CA THR A 795 -13.62 -19.89 -3.37
C THR A 795 -12.12 -20.07 -3.29
N LEU A 796 -11.48 -20.30 -4.45
CA LEU A 796 -10.02 -20.21 -4.60
C LEU A 796 -9.69 -19.03 -5.50
N ASN A 797 -8.99 -18.04 -4.97
CA ASN A 797 -8.53 -16.87 -5.71
C ASN A 797 -7.02 -16.96 -5.94
N ALA A 798 -6.63 -17.00 -7.20
CA ALA A 798 -5.25 -16.89 -7.63
C ALA A 798 -4.97 -15.43 -8.03
N ASN A 799 -4.36 -14.70 -7.11
CA ASN A 799 -3.99 -13.30 -7.25
C ASN A 799 -2.54 -13.15 -7.69
N ASN A 800 -2.21 -12.03 -8.35
CA ASN A 800 -0.85 -11.66 -8.73
C ASN A 800 -0.11 -12.75 -9.53
N ILE A 801 -0.84 -13.50 -10.37
CA ILE A 801 -0.23 -14.43 -11.30
C ILE A 801 0.63 -13.61 -12.25
N SER A 802 1.94 -13.76 -12.21
CA SER A 802 2.87 -13.02 -13.07
C SER A 802 3.88 -13.98 -13.67
N PHE A 803 4.02 -13.99 -14.99
CA PHE A 803 5.00 -14.82 -15.71
C PHE A 803 5.83 -13.94 -16.65
N ARG A 804 7.15 -14.15 -16.69
CA ARG A 804 8.04 -13.46 -17.64
C ARG A 804 8.32 -14.31 -18.88
N LEU A 805 7.38 -14.36 -19.83
CA LEU A 805 7.48 -15.17 -21.06
C LEU A 805 8.86 -15.11 -21.73
N THR A 806 9.51 -13.93 -21.74
CA THR A 806 10.94 -13.74 -22.00
C THR A 806 11.47 -12.60 -21.13
N PRO A 807 12.79 -12.29 -21.08
CA PRO A 807 13.31 -11.17 -20.26
C PRO A 807 12.63 -9.83 -20.50
N LYS A 808 12.07 -9.63 -21.70
CA LYS A 808 11.38 -8.40 -22.12
C LYS A 808 9.85 -8.49 -22.07
N TRP A 809 9.26 -9.68 -21.91
CA TRP A 809 7.80 -9.86 -21.85
C TRP A 809 7.36 -10.27 -20.46
N ARG A 810 6.34 -9.60 -19.93
CA ARG A 810 5.71 -9.96 -18.66
C ARG A 810 4.20 -10.00 -18.84
N PHE A 811 3.63 -11.16 -18.53
CA PHE A 811 2.20 -11.39 -18.46
C PHE A 811 1.75 -11.37 -17.00
N THR A 812 0.61 -10.78 -16.72
CA THR A 812 -0.01 -10.72 -15.39
C THR A 812 -1.48 -11.07 -15.48
N THR A 813 -2.01 -11.80 -14.50
CA THR A 813 -3.44 -12.09 -14.42
C THR A 813 -3.92 -12.31 -12.98
N ARG A 814 -5.24 -12.23 -12.80
CA ARG A 814 -5.96 -12.63 -11.60
C ARG A 814 -7.14 -13.48 -12.04
N ILE A 815 -7.30 -14.64 -11.42
CA ILE A 815 -8.37 -15.60 -11.72
C ILE A 815 -8.83 -16.19 -10.39
N GLY A 816 -10.13 -16.42 -10.22
CA GLY A 816 -10.64 -17.24 -9.13
C GLY A 816 -11.68 -18.24 -9.61
N TYR A 817 -12.01 -19.18 -8.75
CA TYR A 817 -12.98 -20.24 -9.02
C TYR A 817 -13.86 -20.48 -7.79
N ASP A 818 -15.17 -20.50 -7.98
CA ASP A 818 -16.15 -20.89 -6.97
C ASP A 818 -16.50 -22.37 -7.14
N PHE A 819 -16.15 -23.21 -6.17
CA PHE A 819 -16.41 -24.65 -6.22
C PHE A 819 -17.87 -25.02 -5.94
N ILE A 820 -18.68 -24.10 -5.38
CA ILE A 820 -20.12 -24.32 -5.13
C ILE A 820 -20.92 -24.02 -6.39
N GLU A 821 -20.75 -22.82 -6.96
CA GLU A 821 -21.44 -22.40 -8.19
C GLU A 821 -20.82 -23.02 -9.45
N LYS A 822 -19.58 -23.50 -9.36
CA LYS A 822 -18.79 -24.08 -10.47
C LYS A 822 -18.50 -23.07 -11.59
N GLU A 823 -18.28 -21.82 -11.19
CA GLU A 823 -18.01 -20.71 -12.10
C GLU A 823 -16.65 -20.06 -11.83
N LEU A 824 -16.06 -19.47 -12.87
CA LEU A 824 -14.87 -18.64 -12.74
C LEU A 824 -15.28 -17.25 -12.26
N THR A 825 -14.55 -16.71 -11.28
CA THR A 825 -14.70 -15.29 -10.91
C THR A 825 -14.11 -14.41 -12.02
N PRO A 826 -14.54 -13.15 -12.16
CA PRO A 826 -14.09 -12.34 -13.29
C PRO A 826 -12.57 -12.14 -13.26
N SER A 827 -11.97 -12.19 -14.45
CA SER A 827 -10.53 -12.25 -14.64
C SER A 827 -10.02 -11.06 -15.43
N GLN A 828 -8.78 -10.69 -15.18
CA GLN A 828 -8.10 -9.60 -15.87
C GLN A 828 -6.77 -10.12 -16.39
N PHE A 829 -6.41 -9.74 -17.61
CA PHE A 829 -5.14 -10.12 -18.22
C PHE A 829 -4.36 -8.86 -18.60
N GLY A 830 -3.06 -8.87 -18.33
CA GLY A 830 -2.14 -7.81 -18.65
C GLY A 830 -0.91 -8.39 -19.34
N LEU A 831 -0.41 -7.68 -20.34
CA LEU A 831 0.77 -8.04 -21.10
C LEU A 831 1.63 -6.79 -21.29
N THR A 832 2.86 -6.86 -20.79
CA THR A 832 3.84 -5.78 -20.89
C THR A 832 5.06 -6.25 -21.68
N ARG A 833 5.56 -5.41 -22.59
CA ARG A 833 6.79 -5.67 -23.35
C ARG A 833 7.74 -4.49 -23.28
N ASN A 834 8.96 -4.74 -22.84
CA ASN A 834 10.07 -3.80 -22.98
C ASN A 834 10.67 -3.93 -24.40
N LEU A 835 10.57 -2.87 -25.18
CA LEU A 835 11.11 -2.69 -26.54
C LEU A 835 12.37 -1.82 -26.52
N GLU A 836 13.14 -1.85 -25.41
CA GLU A 836 14.36 -1.09 -25.11
C GLU A 836 14.13 0.41 -24.91
N CYS A 837 13.77 1.12 -25.97
CA CYS A 837 13.44 2.55 -25.91
C CYS A 837 11.93 2.80 -25.75
N TRP A 838 11.11 1.76 -25.93
CA TRP A 838 9.67 1.80 -25.74
C TRP A 838 9.20 0.74 -24.74
N ASN A 839 8.07 0.98 -24.11
CA ASN A 839 7.32 0.04 -23.31
C ASN A 839 5.91 -0.05 -23.89
N LEU A 840 5.51 -1.27 -24.24
CA LEU A 840 4.15 -1.60 -24.63
C LEU A 840 3.44 -2.19 -23.43
N ASP A 841 2.22 -1.73 -23.19
CA ASP A 841 1.32 -2.22 -22.15
C ASP A 841 -0.06 -2.49 -22.79
N PHE A 842 -0.54 -3.71 -22.59
CA PHE A 842 -1.82 -4.18 -23.08
C PHE A 842 -2.60 -4.82 -21.94
N GLN A 843 -3.84 -4.39 -21.73
CA GLN A 843 -4.70 -4.91 -20.67
C GLN A 843 -6.05 -5.26 -21.26
N ILE A 844 -6.62 -6.39 -20.84
CA ILE A 844 -7.87 -6.91 -21.38
C ILE A 844 -8.68 -7.59 -20.28
N ASN A 845 -9.99 -7.32 -20.28
CA ASN A 845 -10.98 -8.20 -19.67
C ASN A 845 -11.94 -8.67 -20.78
N PRO A 846 -11.85 -9.93 -21.22
CA PRO A 846 -12.65 -10.43 -22.35
C PRO A 846 -14.02 -10.99 -21.94
N PHE A 847 -14.28 -11.22 -20.65
CA PHE A 847 -15.47 -11.95 -20.19
C PHE A 847 -16.22 -11.18 -19.08
N GLY A 848 -17.50 -11.51 -18.87
CA GLY A 848 -18.38 -10.83 -17.92
C GLY A 848 -18.92 -9.50 -18.43
N GLU A 849 -19.57 -8.74 -17.55
CA GLU A 849 -20.28 -7.50 -17.91
C GLU A 849 -19.35 -6.31 -18.22
N ASN A 850 -18.06 -6.39 -17.87
CA ASN A 850 -17.10 -5.29 -18.02
C ASN A 850 -15.98 -5.64 -19.02
N GLN A 851 -16.31 -5.66 -20.30
CA GLN A 851 -15.35 -5.93 -21.38
C GLN A 851 -14.61 -4.67 -21.82
N TYR A 852 -13.28 -4.72 -21.79
CA TYR A 852 -12.43 -3.61 -22.22
C TYR A 852 -11.07 -4.09 -22.74
N TYR A 853 -10.44 -3.22 -23.54
CA TYR A 853 -9.09 -3.41 -24.10
C TYR A 853 -8.35 -2.09 -24.01
N PHE A 854 -7.20 -2.08 -23.35
CA PHE A 854 -6.31 -0.93 -23.29
C PHE A 854 -5.02 -1.24 -24.01
N PHE A 855 -4.59 -0.29 -24.85
CA PHE A 855 -3.31 -0.32 -25.51
C PHE A 855 -2.57 0.99 -25.24
N ARG A 856 -1.39 0.86 -24.65
CA ARG A 856 -0.51 1.98 -24.33
C ARG A 856 0.89 1.72 -24.83
N LEU A 857 1.47 2.71 -25.51
CA LEU A 857 2.84 2.70 -25.96
C LEU A 857 3.56 3.94 -25.41
N THR A 858 4.57 3.72 -24.58
CA THR A 858 5.30 4.78 -23.85
C THR A 858 6.79 4.72 -24.16
N LEU A 859 7.46 5.87 -24.29
CA LEU A 859 8.92 5.93 -24.35
C LEU A 859 9.55 5.65 -22.97
N ASN A 860 10.62 4.86 -22.93
CA ASN A 860 11.32 4.49 -21.69
C ASN A 860 12.17 5.63 -21.14
N SER A 861 12.65 6.51 -22.02
CA SER A 861 13.40 7.70 -21.63
C SER A 861 12.45 8.82 -21.23
N ALA A 862 12.51 9.19 -19.95
CA ALA A 862 11.82 10.36 -19.40
C ALA A 862 12.34 11.68 -20.03
N GLN A 863 13.54 11.71 -20.62
CA GLN A 863 14.09 12.91 -21.26
C GLN A 863 13.38 13.25 -22.57
N VAL A 864 13.10 12.25 -23.41
CA VAL A 864 12.43 12.48 -24.70
C VAL A 864 10.95 12.77 -24.50
N GLN A 865 10.30 12.15 -23.50
CA GLN A 865 8.96 12.56 -23.06
C GLN A 865 8.94 14.07 -22.72
N SER A 866 9.98 14.57 -22.05
CA SER A 866 10.09 16.00 -21.71
C SER A 866 10.37 16.94 -22.90
N LEU A 867 10.93 16.43 -24.01
CA LEU A 867 11.21 17.25 -25.18
C LEU A 867 9.93 17.61 -25.95
N PHE A 868 8.97 16.69 -26.04
CA PHE A 868 7.63 16.97 -26.57
C PHE A 868 6.88 18.01 -25.72
N GLN A 869 7.24 18.14 -24.44
CA GLN A 869 6.60 19.05 -23.48
C GLN A 869 7.19 20.47 -23.53
N LYS A 870 8.40 20.67 -24.08
CA LYS A 870 9.11 21.98 -24.15
C LYS A 870 8.85 22.79 -25.44
N LEU A 871 7.76 22.50 -26.16
CA LEU A 871 7.38 23.25 -27.37
C LEU A 871 7.19 24.75 -27.07
N PRO A 872 7.77 25.66 -27.89
CA PRO A 872 7.84 27.10 -27.59
C PRO A 872 6.49 27.81 -27.50
N ILE A 873 5.39 27.19 -27.95
CA ILE A 873 4.03 27.75 -27.87
C ILE A 873 3.47 27.67 -26.44
N LEU A 874 4.01 26.81 -25.57
CA LEU A 874 3.49 26.57 -24.20
C LEU A 874 4.38 27.17 -23.08
N LYS A 875 5.56 27.71 -23.43
CA LYS A 875 6.53 28.29 -22.48
C LYS A 875 6.07 29.59 -21.78
N ASN A 876 5.00 30.22 -22.27
CA ASN A 876 4.49 31.46 -21.66
C ASN A 876 3.77 31.22 -20.32
N LEU A 877 3.43 29.97 -19.97
CA LEU A 877 2.82 29.62 -18.68
C LEU A 877 3.85 29.34 -17.56
N GLU A 878 5.08 28.92 -17.90
CA GLU A 878 6.16 28.72 -16.90
C GLU A 878 6.78 30.03 -16.41
N ARG A 879 6.72 31.10 -17.22
CA ARG A 879 7.37 32.38 -16.91
C ARG A 879 6.62 33.24 -15.88
N SER A 880 5.36 32.94 -15.56
CA SER A 880 4.56 33.74 -14.64
C SER A 880 4.66 33.33 -13.16
N SER A 881 5.44 32.30 -12.82
CA SER A 881 5.52 31.76 -11.44
C SER A 881 6.88 31.87 -10.75
N THR A 882 7.84 32.63 -11.30
CA THR A 882 9.13 32.86 -10.62
C THR A 882 9.52 34.34 -10.61
N SER A 883 9.41 35.00 -9.45
CA SER A 883 9.87 36.38 -9.22
C SER A 883 11.25 36.45 -8.55
N THR A 884 12.10 35.45 -8.74
CA THR A 884 13.44 35.43 -8.14
C THR A 884 14.47 35.04 -9.19
N GLY A 885 15.09 36.06 -9.76
CA GLY A 885 16.36 35.92 -10.48
C GLY A 885 17.37 35.24 -9.55
N ARG A 886 18.22 34.40 -10.15
CA ARG A 886 19.30 33.68 -9.49
C ARG A 886 20.17 34.64 -8.67
N GLY A 887 19.99 34.64 -7.36
CA GLY A 887 20.95 35.15 -6.39
C GLY A 887 21.90 34.03 -6.00
N TYR A 888 23.20 34.25 -6.22
CA TYR A 888 24.26 33.47 -5.61
C TYR A 888 24.24 33.77 -4.10
N ASP A 889 23.87 32.82 -3.27
CA ASP A 889 24.11 32.93 -1.82
C ASP A 889 25.19 31.92 -1.40
N ARG A 890 26.35 32.49 -1.08
CA ARG A 890 27.26 31.97 -0.06
C ARG A 890 26.57 32.18 1.28
N PHE A 891 26.21 31.11 1.98
CA PHE A 891 26.45 30.82 3.41
C PHE A 891 25.68 29.56 3.82
#